data_AF-A0AAP0N3F6-F1
#
_entry.id   AF-A0AAP0N3F6-F1
#
_cell.length_a   1.000
_cell.length_b   1.000
_cell.length_c   1.000
_cell.angle_alpha   90.00
_cell.angle_beta   90.00
_cell.angle_gamma   90.00
#
_symmetry.space_group_name_H-M   'P 1'
#
loop_
_entity.id
_entity.type
_entity.pdbx_description
1 polymer ?
#
loop_
_entity_poly.entity_id
_entity_poly.type
_entity_poly.pdbx_seq_one_letter_code
_entity_poly.pdbx_strand_id
1 'polypeptide(L)'
;MTSPFNNNKTLRQGKARGKGEMGSAFSVVASVAILRSTFNEMIPDEVRGYIWSITRRFSTEITMVIKESHDGSTNRLFKAVVTYLDGHALSNSVLPKRLTVGKNENVRNFTYGLERNSEIVDVFQGVTMKWKFNSDINSTSHFETRWYELKFHKMHTELVKKKYLVHVLEMAKMFKDRNRIVRFHTIRHDRWSSSGVNLDHPMTFGTLVMDGDLKETVLNDLDCFRRGKEYYRKIGKVWKRGYLLYGPPGTGKSSLIAAMANYMNYDIYNLNLSVVTSDSSLEYLLLHVPNRSILVVEDIDCSIKLQNRESKKGDEPADSYRGPQVTLAGLLNAIDGLLCCCGDEKITVFTTNYKDRIDPALLRAGRMDRHINLSYCTFSTFKQLAANYLDINDHDLYCHIEKLMEKVKVSPAEVAGELMKAKGSKTSLEDFITYLESKESQEEKSSTAPPLASNVDGNRPEPQENGNNISKSGVQDQSSHTETEAADMGNVGGYSVKAEFANIIKAIFSKHGDIAANSCLQSKQCRSSLLEIVCRIIQKLQKAKLKDLKETELKSMLSELQDLESMRLEVGWLRKRLDEIVEAMRLFELIAVSEKLSDTIFSTEKMRTMTWNEVREHIMKALRSCGCRRLFSSKKNGSVLSSSWLLNRNNNQINKGDNDVIKRSSSSAAAAAAAYHVSSGGSMRGLVFWETNKPLTIEEFNMPRPKAGEILIKTKACGVCHSDLHVIKGEIPFSNPCVVGHEITGEVVEHGPHTDNKTIQRLPVGSRVVGAFIMPCGNCSFCSKGHDDLCEDFFAYNRAKGTLYDGETRLFLRNSGKPVFMYSMGGMAEYCVVPANALSVLPDSLPYKESAILGCAVFTAYGAMAHAAEVRAGDSVAVIGIARAFGASDIIAVDVHDEKLQKAKTFGATHTVNAIQEDAIEKIREITGGMGVDIAVEALGKPQTFLQCVQSVKDGGKAVMIGLAQSGAVGEVDINRLVRRKVYILLSLSNLIESTVYILISLSHSYYLVSVFPSPSMGIKIHLNSRKKNIEKLKDRIKLNIQVIGSYGGRARQDLPKLVKLAESGIFNLTNAVTRKYKFEDANKAYEDLNKGNILSRAVVEIM
;
A
#
# COMPACT_ATOMS: atom_id res chain seq x y z
N MET A 1 5.67 58.30 -56.73
CA MET A 1 6.77 59.24 -56.40
C MET A 1 7.89 58.46 -55.73
N THR A 2 9.15 58.75 -56.10
CA THR A 2 10.41 58.49 -55.35
C THR A 2 10.64 57.15 -54.62
N SER A 3 11.63 56.41 -55.14
CA SER A 3 12.59 55.51 -54.43
C SER A 3 13.51 56.32 -53.46
N PRO A 4 14.67 55.84 -52.93
CA PRO A 4 15.35 54.51 -52.94
C PRO A 4 15.65 54.00 -51.49
N PHE A 5 16.38 52.91 -51.17
CA PHE A 5 17.64 52.31 -51.64
C PHE A 5 17.62 50.76 -51.48
N ASN A 6 18.15 49.93 -52.39
CA ASN A 6 19.58 49.66 -52.70
C ASN A 6 20.38 49.18 -51.45
N ASN A 7 21.26 48.18 -51.47
CA ASN A 7 21.74 47.20 -52.47
C ASN A 7 22.56 46.12 -51.67
N ASN A 8 23.09 44.99 -52.15
CA ASN A 8 23.53 44.56 -53.48
C ASN A 8 23.88 43.04 -53.51
N LYS A 9 23.73 42.39 -54.69
CA LYS A 9 24.57 41.28 -55.25
C LYS A 9 24.60 39.91 -54.52
N THR A 10 24.75 38.76 -55.20
CA THR A 10 25.07 38.44 -56.62
C THR A 10 24.44 37.07 -56.96
N LEU A 11 23.48 36.98 -57.89
CA LEU A 11 23.65 36.66 -59.33
C LEU A 11 24.01 35.20 -59.69
N ARG A 12 23.05 34.50 -60.33
CA ARG A 12 23.16 34.10 -61.76
C ARG A 12 21.77 33.81 -62.37
N GLN A 13 21.56 34.29 -63.60
CA GLN A 13 20.30 34.15 -64.36
C GLN A 13 20.35 32.96 -65.32
N GLY A 14 19.18 32.44 -65.73
CA GLY A 14 19.06 31.43 -66.79
C GLY A 14 17.62 31.25 -67.30
N LYS A 15 17.25 32.02 -68.33
CA LYS A 15 16.00 31.88 -69.14
C LYS A 15 15.88 30.47 -69.77
N ALA A 16 14.74 30.00 -70.30
CA ALA A 16 13.30 30.24 -70.12
C ALA A 16 12.52 29.37 -71.14
N ARG A 17 11.53 28.58 -70.72
CA ARG A 17 10.36 28.10 -71.51
C ARG A 17 9.52 27.16 -70.63
N GLY A 18 8.19 27.17 -70.78
CA GLY A 18 7.29 26.33 -69.96
C GLY A 18 5.90 26.88 -69.64
N LYS A 19 5.39 27.91 -70.34
CA LYS A 19 3.96 28.27 -70.25
C LYS A 19 3.12 27.24 -70.99
N GLY A 20 2.75 26.16 -70.29
CA GLY A 20 1.88 25.09 -70.80
C GLY A 20 1.40 24.11 -69.73
N GLU A 21 2.23 23.79 -68.74
CA GLU A 21 1.96 22.65 -67.82
C GLU A 21 1.34 23.04 -66.46
N MET A 22 1.35 24.33 -66.09
CA MET A 22 0.76 24.75 -64.80
C MET A 22 -0.79 24.80 -64.82
N GLY A 23 -1.43 24.89 -66.00
CA GLY A 23 -2.90 24.89 -66.09
C GLY A 23 -3.52 23.51 -65.85
N SER A 24 -2.86 22.44 -66.30
CA SER A 24 -3.35 21.07 -66.19
C SER A 24 -3.23 20.53 -64.76
N ALA A 25 -2.13 20.80 -64.04
CA ALA A 25 -1.94 20.32 -62.67
C ALA A 25 -3.02 20.83 -61.70
N PHE A 26 -3.36 22.12 -61.75
CA PHE A 26 -4.45 22.68 -60.93
C PHE A 26 -5.83 22.15 -61.36
N SER A 27 -6.06 21.92 -62.66
CA SER A 27 -7.28 21.27 -63.16
C SER A 27 -7.43 19.84 -62.60
N VAL A 28 -6.37 19.04 -62.59
CA VAL A 28 -6.41 17.67 -62.04
C VAL A 28 -6.63 17.68 -60.53
N VAL A 29 -5.94 18.54 -59.78
CA VAL A 29 -6.14 18.63 -58.32
C VAL A 29 -7.55 19.10 -57.97
N ALA A 30 -8.10 20.09 -58.68
CA ALA A 30 -9.48 20.51 -58.53
C ALA A 30 -10.47 19.39 -58.91
N SER A 31 -10.23 18.69 -60.02
CA SER A 31 -11.07 17.57 -60.47
C SER A 31 -11.05 16.42 -59.48
N VAL A 32 -9.90 16.09 -58.88
CA VAL A 32 -9.77 15.06 -57.84
C VAL A 32 -10.40 15.50 -56.52
N ALA A 33 -10.30 16.78 -56.15
CA ALA A 33 -10.98 17.32 -54.97
C ALA A 33 -12.50 17.31 -55.13
N ILE A 34 -13.02 17.71 -56.30
CA ILE A 34 -14.44 17.66 -56.65
C ILE A 34 -14.90 16.21 -56.69
N LEU A 35 -14.21 15.32 -57.43
CA LEU A 35 -14.52 13.88 -57.47
C LEU A 35 -14.56 13.29 -56.06
N ARG A 36 -13.60 13.61 -55.19
CA ARG A 36 -13.55 13.15 -53.80
C ARG A 36 -14.68 13.73 -52.94
N SER A 37 -15.11 14.98 -53.18
CA SER A 37 -16.29 15.57 -52.54
C SER A 37 -17.55 14.84 -52.99
N THR A 38 -17.81 14.78 -54.30
CA THR A 38 -18.99 14.12 -54.87
C THR A 38 -19.04 12.63 -54.55
N PHE A 39 -17.90 11.93 -54.48
CA PHE A 39 -17.84 10.51 -54.10
C PHE A 39 -18.04 10.29 -52.59
N ASN A 40 -17.76 11.31 -51.75
CA ASN A 40 -18.10 11.27 -50.34
C ASN A 40 -19.56 11.67 -50.07
N GLU A 41 -20.15 12.55 -50.90
CA GLU A 41 -21.52 13.05 -50.76
C GLU A 41 -22.57 12.15 -51.45
N MET A 42 -22.25 11.51 -52.58
CA MET A 42 -23.17 10.63 -53.32
C MET A 42 -23.16 9.16 -52.87
N ILE A 43 -22.15 8.70 -52.12
CA ILE A 43 -21.99 7.29 -51.76
C ILE A 43 -22.09 7.14 -50.23
N PRO A 44 -23.23 6.63 -49.71
CA PRO A 44 -23.41 6.33 -48.30
C PRO A 44 -22.31 5.41 -47.75
N ASP A 45 -22.03 5.52 -46.45
CA ASP A 45 -20.96 4.77 -45.80
C ASP A 45 -21.15 3.23 -45.93
N GLU A 46 -22.40 2.74 -46.00
CA GLU A 46 -22.67 1.32 -46.26
C GLU A 46 -22.14 0.86 -47.62
N VAL A 47 -22.27 1.69 -48.66
CA VAL A 47 -21.81 1.38 -50.02
C VAL A 47 -20.29 1.48 -50.13
N ARG A 48 -19.67 2.45 -49.42
CA ARG A 48 -18.21 2.56 -49.34
C ARG A 48 -17.59 1.33 -48.65
N GLY A 49 -18.26 0.79 -47.63
CA GLY A 49 -17.94 -0.51 -47.02
C GLY A 49 -18.09 -1.69 -47.97
N TYR A 50 -19.11 -1.67 -48.85
CA TYR A 50 -19.34 -2.73 -49.85
C TYR A 50 -18.24 -2.76 -50.94
N ILE A 51 -17.80 -1.59 -51.41
CA ILE A 51 -16.69 -1.49 -52.38
C ILE A 51 -15.37 -2.00 -51.76
N TRP A 52 -15.07 -1.65 -50.51
CA TRP A 52 -13.92 -2.19 -49.75
C TRP A 52 -14.02 -3.70 -49.48
N SER A 53 -15.24 -4.24 -49.37
CA SER A 53 -15.49 -5.68 -49.26
C SER A 53 -15.15 -6.41 -50.56
N ILE A 54 -15.49 -5.83 -51.73
CA ILE A 54 -15.19 -6.41 -53.04
C ILE A 54 -13.68 -6.40 -53.31
N THR A 55 -12.98 -5.28 -53.10
CA THR A 55 -11.52 -5.20 -53.34
C THR A 55 -10.73 -6.15 -52.43
N ARG A 56 -11.16 -6.35 -51.19
CA ARG A 56 -10.57 -7.35 -50.28
C ARG A 56 -10.67 -8.80 -50.77
N ARG A 57 -11.63 -9.15 -51.65
CA ARG A 57 -11.76 -10.52 -52.18
C ARG A 57 -10.62 -10.92 -53.13
N PHE A 58 -9.92 -9.94 -53.73
CA PHE A 58 -8.82 -10.16 -54.67
C PHE A 58 -7.42 -9.99 -54.07
N SER A 59 -7.30 -9.69 -52.77
CA SER A 59 -5.99 -9.56 -52.10
C SER A 59 -5.31 -10.91 -51.87
N THR A 60 -4.05 -11.02 -52.30
CA THR A 60 -3.15 -12.14 -51.97
C THR A 60 -2.50 -11.99 -50.59
N GLU A 61 -2.44 -10.78 -50.02
CA GLU A 61 -2.00 -10.52 -48.66
C GLU A 61 -3.16 -10.62 -47.64
N ILE A 62 -2.86 -11.17 -46.46
CA ILE A 62 -3.71 -11.14 -45.26
C ILE A 62 -3.12 -10.16 -44.25
N THR A 63 -3.99 -9.42 -43.55
CA THR A 63 -3.62 -8.57 -42.40
C THR A 63 -4.25 -9.13 -41.13
N MET A 64 -3.44 -9.46 -40.12
CA MET A 64 -3.88 -9.76 -38.76
C MET A 64 -3.77 -8.49 -37.90
N VAL A 65 -4.84 -8.17 -37.16
CA VAL A 65 -4.91 -6.97 -36.32
C VAL A 65 -4.84 -7.37 -34.85
N ILE A 66 -3.79 -6.93 -34.15
CA ILE A 66 -3.51 -7.23 -32.75
C ILE A 66 -3.71 -5.95 -31.94
N LYS A 67 -4.90 -5.79 -31.36
CA LYS A 67 -5.27 -4.62 -30.53
C LYS A 67 -4.69 -4.72 -29.12
N GLU A 68 -4.40 -3.58 -28.49
CA GLU A 68 -3.94 -3.48 -27.09
C GLU A 68 -4.94 -4.10 -26.09
N SER A 69 -6.24 -3.94 -26.35
CA SER A 69 -7.32 -4.61 -25.62
C SER A 69 -8.08 -5.59 -26.54
N HIS A 70 -8.46 -6.73 -25.97
CA HIS A 70 -9.31 -7.73 -26.61
C HIS A 70 -10.33 -8.25 -25.59
N ASP A 71 -11.61 -8.23 -25.97
CA ASP A 71 -12.76 -8.64 -25.15
C ASP A 71 -12.75 -8.08 -23.71
N GLY A 72 -12.40 -6.80 -23.56
CA GLY A 72 -12.38 -6.11 -22.26
C GLY A 72 -11.12 -6.33 -21.41
N SER A 73 -10.16 -7.13 -21.88
CA SER A 73 -8.90 -7.43 -21.17
C SER A 73 -7.67 -6.92 -21.93
N THR A 74 -6.54 -6.70 -21.23
CA THR A 74 -5.28 -6.35 -21.93
C THR A 74 -4.75 -7.55 -22.70
N ASN A 75 -4.50 -7.38 -24.00
CA ASN A 75 -4.08 -8.46 -24.88
C ASN A 75 -2.64 -8.88 -24.58
N ARG A 76 -2.46 -10.13 -24.10
CA ARG A 76 -1.12 -10.68 -23.79
C ARG A 76 -0.23 -10.77 -25.04
N LEU A 77 -0.80 -11.04 -26.22
CA LEU A 77 -0.05 -11.07 -27.48
C LEU A 77 0.43 -9.67 -27.86
N PHE A 78 -0.36 -8.61 -27.65
CA PHE A 78 0.09 -7.24 -27.89
C PHE A 78 1.31 -6.90 -27.04
N LYS A 79 1.27 -7.19 -25.73
CA LYS A 79 2.41 -6.99 -24.83
C LYS A 79 3.65 -7.78 -25.26
N ALA A 80 3.47 -9.03 -25.72
CA ALA A 80 4.57 -9.83 -26.25
C ALA A 80 5.14 -9.27 -27.56
N VAL A 81 4.30 -8.79 -28.48
CA VAL A 81 4.73 -8.15 -29.74
C VAL A 81 5.58 -6.90 -29.45
N VAL A 82 5.21 -6.06 -28.48
CA VAL A 82 6.04 -4.92 -28.06
C VAL A 82 7.44 -5.38 -27.65
N THR A 83 7.56 -6.36 -26.75
CA THR A 83 8.86 -6.87 -26.28
C THR A 83 9.64 -7.65 -27.35
N TYR A 84 8.94 -8.33 -28.27
CA TYR A 84 9.56 -9.01 -29.39
C TYR A 84 10.18 -8.01 -30.37
N LEU A 85 9.43 -6.99 -30.80
CA LEU A 85 9.89 -5.99 -31.76
C LEU A 85 10.96 -5.06 -31.16
N ASP A 86 10.93 -4.81 -29.84
CA ASP A 86 12.02 -4.17 -29.09
C ASP A 86 13.36 -4.92 -29.29
N GLY A 87 13.38 -6.22 -28.97
CA GLY A 87 14.56 -7.06 -29.18
C GLY A 87 14.95 -7.24 -30.65
N HIS A 88 13.98 -7.29 -31.57
CA HIS A 88 14.22 -7.48 -33.00
C HIS A 88 14.68 -6.20 -33.72
N ALA A 89 14.34 -5.00 -33.23
CA ALA A 89 14.76 -3.74 -33.84
C ALA A 89 16.29 -3.55 -33.81
N LEU A 90 16.97 -4.17 -32.84
CA LEU A 90 18.42 -4.13 -32.70
C LEU A 90 19.17 -5.21 -33.49
N SER A 91 18.50 -6.32 -33.83
CA SER A 91 19.14 -7.48 -34.48
C SER A 91 18.94 -7.54 -36.00
N ASN A 92 18.23 -6.57 -36.58
CA ASN A 92 17.81 -6.59 -37.98
C ASN A 92 18.70 -5.68 -38.84
N SER A 93 19.07 -6.13 -40.04
CA SER A 93 19.99 -5.39 -40.93
C SER A 93 19.36 -4.15 -41.59
N VAL A 94 18.03 -4.02 -41.53
CA VAL A 94 17.27 -2.87 -42.05
C VAL A 94 16.53 -2.19 -40.89
N LEU A 95 17.18 -1.18 -40.31
CA LEU A 95 16.60 -0.33 -39.27
C LEU A 95 15.38 0.46 -39.79
N PRO A 96 14.27 0.56 -39.03
CA PRO A 96 13.18 1.48 -39.35
C PRO A 96 13.67 2.93 -39.42
N LYS A 97 13.11 3.74 -40.33
CA LYS A 97 13.52 5.14 -40.52
C LYS A 97 13.41 6.00 -39.25
N ARG A 98 12.50 5.65 -38.33
CA ARG A 98 12.25 6.33 -37.05
C ARG A 98 11.82 5.30 -36.00
N LEU A 99 12.37 5.42 -34.80
CA LEU A 99 12.12 4.57 -33.63
C LEU A 99 11.86 5.44 -32.40
N THR A 100 11.01 4.97 -31.49
CA THR A 100 10.90 5.53 -30.13
C THR A 100 11.89 4.83 -29.21
N VAL A 101 12.53 5.56 -28.30
CA VAL A 101 13.49 5.00 -27.32
C VAL A 101 13.06 5.41 -25.92
N GLY A 102 13.13 4.49 -24.97
CA GLY A 102 12.84 4.73 -23.56
C GLY A 102 13.77 3.95 -22.63
N LYS A 103 13.82 4.35 -21.37
CA LYS A 103 14.46 3.61 -20.29
C LYS A 103 13.52 3.58 -19.09
N ASN A 104 13.11 2.38 -18.70
CA ASN A 104 12.25 2.16 -17.53
C ASN A 104 13.11 1.63 -16.37
N GLU A 105 12.80 2.04 -15.13
CA GLU A 105 13.51 1.61 -13.90
C GLU A 105 13.51 0.08 -13.66
N ASN A 106 12.66 -0.64 -14.39
CA ASN A 106 12.41 -2.08 -14.26
C ASN A 106 13.14 -2.92 -15.32
N VAL A 107 13.94 -2.29 -16.19
CA VAL A 107 14.55 -2.91 -17.37
C VAL A 107 16.04 -2.51 -17.43
N ARG A 108 16.94 -3.49 -17.55
CA ARG A 108 18.40 -3.24 -17.57
C ARG A 108 18.85 -2.39 -18.76
N ASN A 109 18.27 -2.66 -19.93
CA ASN A 109 18.63 -2.05 -21.21
C ASN A 109 17.59 -1.01 -21.66
N PHE A 110 17.98 -0.14 -22.60
CA PHE A 110 17.02 0.71 -23.31
C PHE A 110 15.99 -0.12 -24.06
N THR A 111 14.74 0.33 -24.06
CA THR A 111 13.63 -0.28 -24.80
C THR A 111 13.33 0.54 -26.04
N TYR A 112 13.21 -0.14 -27.18
CA TYR A 112 12.95 0.43 -28.49
C TYR A 112 11.52 0.11 -28.94
N GLY A 113 10.89 1.05 -29.63
CA GLY A 113 9.52 0.92 -30.13
C GLY A 113 9.34 1.52 -31.52
N LEU A 114 8.25 1.16 -32.16
CA LEU A 114 7.87 1.67 -33.48
C LEU A 114 7.03 2.94 -33.34
N GLU A 115 7.39 4.00 -34.06
CA GLU A 115 6.58 5.21 -34.17
C GLU A 115 5.30 4.97 -34.99
N ARG A 116 4.26 5.80 -34.78
CA ARG A 116 2.97 5.70 -35.49
C ARG A 116 3.17 5.67 -37.01
N ASN A 117 2.55 4.69 -37.67
CA ASN A 117 2.64 4.37 -39.10
C ASN A 117 4.00 3.87 -39.60
N SER A 118 5.00 3.62 -38.75
CA SER A 118 6.25 2.98 -39.16
C SER A 118 6.05 1.47 -39.38
N GLU A 119 6.86 0.91 -40.27
CA GLU A 119 6.82 -0.51 -40.65
C GLU A 119 8.20 -1.14 -40.43
N ILE A 120 8.23 -2.36 -39.88
CA ILE A 120 9.42 -3.21 -39.77
C ILE A 120 9.16 -4.54 -40.47
N VAL A 121 10.18 -5.03 -41.16
CA VAL A 121 10.13 -6.29 -41.92
C VAL A 121 10.89 -7.35 -41.15
N ASP A 122 10.26 -8.49 -40.92
CA ASP A 122 10.83 -9.68 -40.30
C ASP A 122 10.76 -10.87 -41.28
N VAL A 123 11.63 -11.86 -41.13
CA VAL A 123 11.73 -13.03 -42.01
C VAL A 123 11.82 -14.30 -41.19
N PHE A 124 10.75 -15.07 -41.16
CA PHE A 124 10.66 -16.31 -40.40
C PHE A 124 10.46 -17.51 -41.34
N GLN A 125 11.40 -18.47 -41.31
CA GLN A 125 11.39 -19.67 -42.17
C GLN A 125 11.24 -19.33 -43.66
N GLY A 126 11.92 -18.26 -44.12
CA GLY A 126 11.86 -17.78 -45.50
C GLY A 126 10.60 -16.98 -45.87
N VAL A 127 9.64 -16.80 -44.94
CA VAL A 127 8.42 -16.03 -45.16
C VAL A 127 8.57 -14.62 -44.59
N THR A 128 8.36 -13.61 -45.43
CA THR A 128 8.38 -12.20 -45.03
C THR A 128 7.11 -11.80 -44.27
N MET A 129 7.31 -11.22 -43.09
CA MET A 129 6.28 -10.65 -42.22
C MET A 129 6.48 -9.13 -42.15
N LYS A 130 5.43 -8.34 -42.39
CA LYS A 130 5.49 -6.88 -42.25
C LYS A 130 4.67 -6.46 -41.04
N TRP A 131 5.33 -5.88 -40.05
CA TRP A 131 4.70 -5.34 -38.85
C TRP A 131 4.53 -3.83 -38.97
N LYS A 132 3.35 -3.30 -38.63
CA LYS A 132 3.07 -1.87 -38.58
C LYS A 132 2.49 -1.49 -37.23
N PHE A 133 2.96 -0.39 -36.64
CA PHE A 133 2.34 0.19 -35.44
C PHE A 133 1.36 1.30 -35.81
N ASN A 134 0.11 1.14 -35.39
CA ASN A 134 -0.93 2.13 -35.58
C ASN A 134 -1.49 2.55 -34.22
N SER A 135 -1.73 3.84 -34.05
CA SER A 135 -2.56 4.37 -32.98
C SER A 135 -3.60 5.34 -33.53
N ASP A 136 -4.64 5.61 -32.74
CA ASP A 136 -5.60 6.66 -33.03
C ASP A 136 -6.10 7.33 -31.74
N ILE A 137 -6.23 8.66 -31.79
CA ILE A 137 -6.52 9.51 -30.63
C ILE A 137 -7.95 10.02 -30.78
N ASN A 138 -8.86 9.52 -29.95
CA ASN A 138 -10.25 9.93 -30.03
C ASN A 138 -10.44 11.30 -29.33
N SER A 139 -10.71 12.34 -30.12
CA SER A 139 -10.70 13.74 -29.66
C SER A 139 -11.74 14.07 -28.60
N THR A 140 -12.77 13.24 -28.43
CA THR A 140 -13.85 13.43 -27.44
C THR A 140 -13.61 12.74 -26.10
N SER A 141 -12.65 11.82 -26.00
CA SER A 141 -12.48 10.97 -24.81
C SER A 141 -11.05 10.91 -24.24
N HIS A 142 -10.07 11.55 -24.89
CA HIS A 142 -8.64 11.51 -24.52
C HIS A 142 -8.01 10.11 -24.43
N PHE A 143 -8.70 9.07 -24.91
CA PHE A 143 -8.14 7.71 -24.98
C PHE A 143 -7.43 7.49 -26.33
N GLU A 144 -6.16 7.09 -26.27
CA GLU A 144 -5.43 6.56 -27.42
C GLU A 144 -5.75 5.07 -27.57
N THR A 145 -6.22 4.67 -28.75
CA THR A 145 -6.37 3.27 -29.14
C THR A 145 -5.16 2.81 -29.94
N ARG A 146 -4.47 1.76 -29.50
CA ARG A 146 -3.23 1.26 -30.13
C ARG A 146 -3.40 -0.18 -30.63
N TRP A 147 -2.81 -0.48 -31.78
CA TRP A 147 -2.77 -1.82 -32.36
C TRP A 147 -1.56 -2.04 -33.26
N TYR A 148 -1.17 -3.30 -33.42
CA TYR A 148 -0.24 -3.74 -34.45
C TYR A 148 -0.99 -4.41 -35.60
N GLU A 149 -0.51 -4.18 -36.82
CA GLU A 149 -0.92 -4.91 -38.02
C GLU A 149 0.22 -5.80 -38.49
N LEU A 150 -0.05 -7.09 -38.64
CA LEU A 150 0.86 -8.08 -39.21
C LEU A 150 0.36 -8.47 -40.61
N LYS A 151 1.13 -8.14 -41.65
CA LYS A 151 0.81 -8.44 -43.06
C LYS A 151 1.74 -9.51 -43.62
N PHE A 152 1.17 -10.48 -44.33
CA PHE A 152 1.90 -11.59 -44.96
C PHE A 152 1.05 -12.24 -46.07
N HIS A 153 1.69 -13.06 -46.92
CA HIS A 153 1.02 -13.73 -48.03
C HIS A 153 0.09 -14.87 -47.58
N LYS A 154 -1.14 -14.90 -48.10
CA LYS A 154 -2.25 -15.77 -47.66
C LYS A 154 -1.92 -17.26 -47.57
N MET A 155 -1.03 -17.78 -48.43
CA MET A 155 -0.61 -19.19 -48.41
C MET A 155 0.05 -19.62 -47.08
N HIS A 156 0.70 -18.71 -46.36
CA HIS A 156 1.44 -19.04 -45.13
C HIS A 156 0.60 -18.93 -43.84
N THR A 157 -0.72 -18.71 -43.94
CA THR A 157 -1.62 -18.47 -42.80
C THR A 157 -1.50 -19.51 -41.67
N GLU A 158 -1.38 -20.79 -41.99
CA GLU A 158 -1.24 -21.84 -40.97
C GLU A 158 0.13 -21.85 -40.29
N LEU A 159 1.20 -21.52 -41.03
CA LEU A 159 2.55 -21.33 -40.46
C LEU A 159 2.56 -20.14 -39.51
N VAL A 160 1.91 -19.03 -39.88
CA VAL A 160 1.81 -17.84 -39.02
C VAL A 160 1.07 -18.17 -37.71
N LYS A 161 -0.12 -18.77 -37.81
CA LYS A 161 -0.95 -19.10 -36.63
C LYS A 161 -0.30 -20.11 -35.68
N LYS A 162 0.30 -21.19 -36.21
CA LYS A 162 0.76 -22.34 -35.40
C LYS A 162 2.22 -22.25 -34.99
N LYS A 163 3.07 -21.56 -35.75
CA LYS A 163 4.53 -21.46 -35.47
C LYS A 163 4.97 -20.04 -35.17
N TYR A 164 4.69 -19.07 -36.05
CA TYR A 164 5.25 -17.72 -35.91
C TYR A 164 4.74 -16.99 -34.66
N LEU A 165 3.43 -16.97 -34.41
CA LEU A 165 2.90 -16.30 -33.21
C LEU A 165 3.35 -16.97 -31.89
N VAL A 166 3.62 -18.27 -31.92
CA VAL A 166 4.19 -19.01 -30.77
C VAL A 166 5.65 -18.61 -30.57
N HIS A 167 6.45 -18.57 -31.65
CA HIS A 167 7.83 -18.08 -31.63
C HIS A 167 7.94 -16.63 -31.11
N VAL A 168 7.05 -15.74 -31.54
CA VAL A 168 6.97 -14.36 -31.01
C VAL A 168 6.74 -14.34 -29.49
N LEU A 169 5.86 -15.20 -28.96
CA LEU A 169 5.60 -15.31 -27.52
C LEU A 169 6.81 -15.87 -26.75
N GLU A 170 7.50 -16.87 -27.31
CA GLU A 170 8.70 -17.48 -26.72
C GLU A 170 9.87 -16.51 -26.70
N MET A 171 10.18 -15.86 -27.83
CA MET A 171 11.23 -14.86 -27.95
C MET A 171 10.96 -13.63 -27.07
N ALA A 172 9.72 -13.14 -27.02
CA ALA A 172 9.34 -12.06 -26.09
C ALA A 172 9.58 -12.44 -24.63
N LYS A 173 9.31 -13.69 -24.24
CA LYS A 173 9.62 -14.20 -22.89
C LYS A 173 11.14 -14.23 -22.65
N MET A 174 11.93 -14.72 -23.61
CA MET A 174 13.39 -14.74 -23.51
C MET A 174 14.00 -13.33 -23.40
N PHE A 175 13.55 -12.37 -24.19
CA PHE A 175 14.00 -10.98 -24.11
C PHE A 175 13.60 -10.32 -22.79
N LYS A 176 12.37 -10.55 -22.33
CA LYS A 176 11.89 -10.06 -21.03
C LYS A 176 12.73 -10.63 -19.87
N ASP A 177 13.03 -11.93 -19.90
CA ASP A 177 13.84 -12.58 -18.88
C ASP A 177 15.28 -12.02 -18.89
N ARG A 178 15.92 -11.85 -20.06
CA ARG A 178 17.27 -11.26 -20.18
C ARG A 178 17.36 -9.82 -19.67
N ASN A 179 16.34 -9.00 -19.92
CA ASN A 179 16.33 -7.58 -19.56
C ASN A 179 15.74 -7.31 -18.15
N ARG A 180 15.26 -8.32 -17.42
CA ARG A 180 14.73 -8.19 -16.05
C ARG A 180 15.81 -7.71 -15.09
N ILE A 181 15.43 -6.81 -14.17
CA ILE A 181 16.20 -6.49 -12.97
C ILE A 181 15.66 -7.36 -11.83
N VAL A 182 16.54 -8.06 -11.13
CA VAL A 182 16.22 -8.81 -9.90
C VAL A 182 15.88 -7.82 -8.80
N ARG A 183 14.82 -8.09 -8.03
CA ARG A 183 14.41 -7.24 -6.91
C ARG A 183 14.58 -7.90 -5.56
N PHE A 184 14.73 -7.07 -4.53
CA PHE A 184 14.76 -7.43 -3.13
C PHE A 184 13.50 -6.87 -2.44
N HIS A 185 12.70 -7.74 -1.82
CA HIS A 185 11.46 -7.42 -1.12
C HIS A 185 11.61 -7.72 0.37
N THR A 186 11.03 -6.84 1.19
CA THR A 186 11.01 -6.95 2.65
C THR A 186 9.59 -6.75 3.18
N ILE A 187 9.37 -7.13 4.43
CA ILE A 187 8.07 -7.00 5.10
C ILE A 187 7.89 -5.58 5.63
N ARG A 188 6.73 -4.98 5.36
CA ARG A 188 6.22 -3.75 5.99
C ARG A 188 4.75 -3.95 6.33
N HIS A 189 4.38 -3.81 7.60
CA HIS A 189 2.99 -3.99 8.10
C HIS A 189 2.34 -5.31 7.65
N ASP A 190 3.01 -6.44 7.90
CA ASP A 190 2.58 -7.80 7.51
C ASP A 190 2.32 -7.99 5.99
N ARG A 191 2.92 -7.16 5.13
CA ARG A 191 2.86 -7.29 3.66
C ARG A 191 4.23 -7.12 3.02
N TRP A 192 4.42 -7.68 1.83
CA TRP A 192 5.60 -7.43 1.00
C TRP A 192 5.65 -5.99 0.48
N SER A 193 6.84 -5.41 0.37
CA SER A 193 7.05 -4.10 -0.24
C SER A 193 6.60 -4.09 -1.71
N SER A 194 5.71 -3.16 -2.06
CA SER A 194 4.96 -3.15 -3.34
C SER A 194 5.82 -2.87 -4.57
N SER A 195 6.90 -2.10 -4.44
CA SER A 195 7.85 -1.82 -5.52
C SER A 195 9.04 -2.79 -5.55
N GLY A 196 9.42 -3.35 -4.38
CA GLY A 196 10.76 -3.88 -4.16
C GLY A 196 11.84 -2.79 -4.20
N VAL A 197 13.09 -3.21 -3.99
CA VAL A 197 14.32 -2.43 -4.27
C VAL A 197 15.11 -3.20 -5.33
N ASN A 198 15.82 -2.53 -6.23
CA ASN A 198 16.67 -3.21 -7.21
C ASN A 198 17.84 -3.91 -6.50
N LEU A 199 18.08 -5.18 -6.81
CA LEU A 199 19.20 -5.96 -6.27
C LEU A 199 20.44 -5.72 -7.14
N ASP A 200 21.11 -4.60 -6.93
CA ASP A 200 22.37 -4.26 -7.61
C ASP A 200 23.61 -4.90 -6.91
N HIS A 201 23.45 -6.12 -6.38
CA HIS A 201 24.53 -6.84 -5.69
C HIS A 201 25.49 -7.48 -6.71
N PRO A 202 26.80 -7.16 -6.69
CA PRO A 202 27.76 -7.65 -7.70
C PRO A 202 28.13 -9.14 -7.56
N MET A 203 27.55 -9.87 -6.60
CA MET A 203 27.97 -11.24 -6.28
C MET A 203 27.39 -12.23 -7.28
N THR A 204 28.26 -12.98 -7.94
CA THR A 204 27.93 -14.08 -8.85
C THR A 204 28.62 -15.35 -8.38
N PHE A 205 28.25 -16.51 -8.92
CA PHE A 205 29.07 -17.72 -8.68
C PHE A 205 30.52 -17.57 -9.18
N GLY A 206 30.81 -16.64 -10.10
CA GLY A 206 32.19 -16.34 -10.51
C GLY A 206 33.00 -15.69 -9.38
N THR A 207 32.43 -14.69 -8.71
CA THR A 207 33.09 -13.91 -7.64
C THR A 207 32.93 -14.52 -6.25
N LEU A 208 31.96 -15.42 -6.06
CA LEU A 208 31.72 -16.10 -4.79
C LEU A 208 32.83 -17.11 -4.52
N VAL A 209 33.59 -16.84 -3.46
CA VAL A 209 34.59 -17.76 -2.93
C VAL A 209 33.92 -18.83 -2.09
N MET A 210 34.15 -20.08 -2.48
CA MET A 210 33.74 -21.30 -1.78
C MET A 210 34.52 -22.48 -2.35
N ASP A 211 34.36 -23.66 -1.75
CA ASP A 211 34.91 -24.90 -2.27
C ASP A 211 34.36 -25.24 -3.68
N GLY A 212 35.23 -25.77 -4.55
CA GLY A 212 34.91 -26.05 -5.96
C GLY A 212 33.85 -27.13 -6.15
N ASP A 213 33.98 -28.25 -5.43
CA ASP A 213 33.05 -29.38 -5.54
C ASP A 213 31.68 -29.01 -4.99
N LEU A 214 31.66 -28.23 -3.89
CA LEU A 214 30.43 -27.68 -3.32
C LEU A 214 29.75 -26.70 -4.28
N LYS A 215 30.52 -25.85 -4.97
CA LYS A 215 30.04 -24.87 -5.95
C LYS A 215 29.41 -25.55 -7.17
N GLU A 216 30.07 -26.56 -7.73
CA GLU A 216 29.51 -27.37 -8.80
C GLU A 216 28.25 -28.12 -8.37
N THR A 217 28.24 -28.67 -7.14
CA THR A 217 27.06 -29.35 -6.58
C THR A 217 25.84 -28.42 -6.50
N VAL A 218 26.03 -27.17 -6.05
CA VAL A 218 24.95 -26.17 -5.98
C VAL A 218 24.50 -25.75 -7.39
N LEU A 219 25.43 -25.46 -8.30
CA LEU A 219 25.11 -25.10 -9.68
C LEU A 219 24.32 -26.20 -10.39
N ASN A 220 24.77 -27.46 -10.29
CA ASN A 220 24.08 -28.61 -10.88
C ASN A 220 22.66 -28.80 -10.30
N ASP A 221 22.46 -28.59 -8.99
CA ASP A 221 21.12 -28.68 -8.38
C ASP A 221 20.18 -27.57 -8.86
N LEU A 222 20.67 -26.33 -8.96
CA LEU A 222 19.93 -25.20 -9.53
C LEU A 222 19.59 -25.44 -11.01
N ASP A 223 20.51 -26.02 -11.78
CA ASP A 223 20.27 -26.34 -13.19
C ASP A 223 19.27 -27.48 -13.41
N CYS A 224 19.26 -28.45 -12.50
CA CYS A 224 18.22 -29.49 -12.45
C CYS A 224 16.87 -28.89 -12.05
N PHE A 225 16.84 -28.00 -11.06
CA PHE A 225 15.62 -27.31 -10.63
C PHE A 225 15.04 -26.43 -11.76
N ARG A 226 15.89 -25.64 -12.43
CA ARG A 226 15.54 -24.76 -13.57
C ARG A 226 14.91 -25.51 -14.74
N ARG A 227 15.36 -26.74 -15.02
CA ARG A 227 14.82 -27.63 -16.05
C ARG A 227 13.76 -28.61 -15.52
N GLY A 228 13.40 -28.50 -14.23
CA GLY A 228 12.62 -29.50 -13.51
C GLY A 228 11.11 -29.49 -13.77
N LYS A 229 10.56 -28.48 -14.45
CA LYS A 229 9.10 -28.26 -14.55
C LYS A 229 8.30 -29.51 -14.93
N GLU A 230 8.66 -30.14 -16.03
CA GLU A 230 7.98 -31.33 -16.53
C GLU A 230 8.21 -32.55 -15.62
N TYR A 231 9.36 -32.64 -14.96
CA TYR A 231 9.69 -33.69 -14.00
C TYR A 231 8.83 -33.59 -12.73
N TYR A 232 8.80 -32.42 -12.07
CA TYR A 232 7.96 -32.18 -10.89
C TYR A 232 6.48 -32.42 -11.18
N ARG A 233 5.99 -31.94 -12.34
CA ARG A 233 4.62 -32.21 -12.82
C ARG A 233 4.36 -33.71 -13.05
N LYS A 234 5.32 -34.46 -13.60
CA LYS A 234 5.19 -35.91 -13.85
C LYS A 234 5.08 -36.71 -12.55
N ILE A 235 5.79 -36.31 -11.49
CA ILE A 235 5.77 -37.00 -10.19
C ILE A 235 4.73 -36.46 -9.20
N GLY A 236 3.87 -35.51 -9.61
CA GLY A 236 2.82 -34.95 -8.77
C GLY A 236 3.32 -34.12 -7.59
N LYS A 237 4.53 -33.56 -7.65
CA LYS A 237 5.09 -32.71 -6.58
C LYS A 237 5.09 -31.24 -6.98
N VAL A 238 4.84 -30.36 -6.01
CA VAL A 238 4.99 -28.90 -6.15
C VAL A 238 6.42 -28.58 -6.60
N TRP A 239 6.57 -27.71 -7.61
CA TRP A 239 7.87 -27.32 -8.15
C TRP A 239 8.58 -26.29 -7.23
N LYS A 240 8.99 -26.77 -6.06
CA LYS A 240 9.76 -26.04 -5.04
C LYS A 240 11.08 -26.73 -4.69
N ARG A 241 12.03 -25.96 -4.12
CA ARG A 241 13.32 -26.46 -3.61
C ARG A 241 13.71 -25.76 -2.31
N GLY A 242 14.03 -26.53 -1.27
CA GLY A 242 14.48 -26.00 0.03
C GLY A 242 15.99 -26.10 0.22
N TYR A 243 16.64 -25.01 0.63
CA TYR A 243 18.05 -24.97 1.06
C TYR A 243 18.16 -24.54 2.53
N LEU A 244 19.06 -25.16 3.28
CA LEU A 244 19.52 -24.71 4.59
C LEU A 244 20.99 -24.33 4.48
N LEU A 245 21.31 -23.05 4.72
CA LEU A 245 22.67 -22.53 4.79
C LEU A 245 23.07 -22.40 6.26
N TYR A 246 24.08 -23.15 6.68
CA TYR A 246 24.56 -23.13 8.06
C TYR A 246 26.07 -22.97 8.14
N GLY A 247 26.56 -22.45 9.27
CA GLY A 247 27.97 -22.20 9.52
C GLY A 247 28.19 -20.90 10.31
N PRO A 248 29.44 -20.59 10.70
CA PRO A 248 29.78 -19.39 11.48
C PRO A 248 29.29 -18.06 10.87
N PRO A 249 29.24 -16.96 11.65
CA PRO A 249 29.13 -15.62 11.07
C PRO A 249 30.31 -15.33 10.13
N GLY A 250 30.09 -14.48 9.11
CA GLY A 250 31.13 -14.10 8.16
C GLY A 250 31.48 -15.12 7.06
N THR A 251 30.86 -16.31 7.02
CA THR A 251 31.16 -17.35 6.01
C THR A 251 30.39 -17.24 4.68
N GLY A 252 29.73 -16.10 4.43
CA GLY A 252 29.14 -15.81 3.11
C GLY A 252 27.74 -16.35 2.85
N LYS A 253 26.97 -16.73 3.90
CA LYS A 253 25.56 -17.18 3.78
C LYS A 253 24.72 -16.26 2.87
N SER A 254 24.70 -14.96 3.14
CA SER A 254 23.96 -13.96 2.34
C SER A 254 24.57 -13.75 0.94
N SER A 255 25.90 -13.84 0.81
CA SER A 255 26.61 -13.75 -0.48
C SER A 255 26.22 -14.88 -1.43
N LEU A 256 26.05 -16.10 -0.91
CA LEU A 256 25.56 -17.25 -1.68
C LEU A 256 24.12 -17.02 -2.16
N ILE A 257 23.24 -16.49 -1.32
CA ILE A 257 21.86 -16.14 -1.70
C ILE A 257 21.85 -15.11 -2.84
N ALA A 258 22.68 -14.07 -2.78
CA ALA A 258 22.82 -13.09 -3.85
C ALA A 258 23.33 -13.72 -5.16
N ALA A 259 24.33 -14.62 -5.08
CA ALA A 259 24.81 -15.37 -6.25
C ALA A 259 23.73 -16.27 -6.87
N MET A 260 22.93 -16.96 -6.04
CA MET A 260 21.79 -17.77 -6.48
C MET A 260 20.73 -16.93 -7.17
N ALA A 261 20.36 -15.78 -6.60
CA ALA A 261 19.37 -14.86 -7.17
C ALA A 261 19.82 -14.28 -8.53
N ASN A 262 21.08 -13.88 -8.64
CA ASN A 262 21.67 -13.39 -9.89
C ASN A 262 21.78 -14.48 -10.96
N TYR A 263 22.11 -15.73 -10.59
CA TYR A 263 22.22 -16.86 -11.51
C TYR A 263 20.84 -17.34 -12.02
N MET A 264 19.85 -17.40 -11.12
CA MET A 264 18.48 -17.83 -11.46
C MET A 264 17.63 -16.70 -12.06
N ASN A 265 18.03 -15.43 -11.87
CA ASN A 265 17.26 -14.23 -12.20
C ASN A 265 15.88 -14.20 -11.49
N TYR A 266 15.90 -14.50 -10.19
CA TYR A 266 14.74 -14.63 -9.30
C TYR A 266 14.75 -13.53 -8.24
N ASP A 267 13.58 -12.94 -7.97
CA ASP A 267 13.44 -11.88 -6.97
C ASP A 267 13.56 -12.46 -5.55
N ILE A 268 14.29 -11.78 -4.67
CA ILE A 268 14.50 -12.16 -3.27
C ILE A 268 13.36 -11.60 -2.42
N TYR A 269 12.80 -12.43 -1.54
CA TYR A 269 11.75 -12.12 -0.59
C TYR A 269 12.27 -12.43 0.82
N ASN A 270 12.72 -11.41 1.56
CA ASN A 270 13.29 -11.60 2.90
C ASN A 270 12.22 -11.60 4.00
N LEU A 271 11.97 -12.77 4.58
CA LEU A 271 11.03 -13.04 5.67
C LEU A 271 11.77 -13.01 7.01
N ASN A 272 11.75 -11.86 7.66
CA ASN A 272 12.15 -11.73 9.05
C ASN A 272 10.97 -12.13 9.96
N LEU A 273 11.05 -13.31 10.57
CA LEU A 273 10.00 -13.87 11.43
C LEU A 273 9.71 -13.03 12.69
N SER A 274 10.68 -12.25 13.19
CA SER A 274 10.49 -11.40 14.39
C SER A 274 9.54 -10.21 14.17
N VAL A 275 9.28 -9.84 12.91
CA VAL A 275 8.40 -8.73 12.51
C VAL A 275 6.97 -9.20 12.24
N VAL A 276 6.74 -10.51 12.11
CA VAL A 276 5.44 -11.09 11.75
C VAL A 276 4.56 -11.27 12.98
N THR A 277 3.35 -10.71 12.93
CA THR A 277 2.45 -10.55 14.09
C THR A 277 1.57 -11.76 14.42
N SER A 278 1.44 -12.74 13.52
CA SER A 278 0.65 -13.95 13.73
C SER A 278 0.96 -15.04 12.70
N ASP A 279 0.55 -16.28 12.98
CA ASP A 279 0.62 -17.38 12.01
C ASP A 279 -0.20 -17.06 10.75
N SER A 280 -1.36 -16.42 10.87
CA SER A 280 -2.15 -15.98 9.71
C SER A 280 -1.46 -14.89 8.87
N SER A 281 -0.70 -13.99 9.51
CA SER A 281 0.16 -13.01 8.82
C SER A 281 1.27 -13.71 8.02
N LEU A 282 1.86 -14.78 8.58
CA LEU A 282 2.84 -15.62 7.89
C LEU A 282 2.24 -16.33 6.67
N GLU A 283 1.07 -16.97 6.82
CA GLU A 283 0.35 -17.62 5.72
C GLU A 283 0.02 -16.63 4.59
N TYR A 284 -0.47 -15.44 4.95
CA TYR A 284 -0.74 -14.35 4.01
C TYR A 284 0.51 -13.96 3.22
N LEU A 285 1.65 -13.73 3.90
CA LEU A 285 2.91 -13.38 3.26
C LEU A 285 3.34 -14.47 2.25
N LEU A 286 3.29 -15.74 2.63
CA LEU A 286 3.74 -16.85 1.79
C LEU A 286 2.86 -17.08 0.55
N LEU A 287 1.54 -16.88 0.69
CA LEU A 287 0.61 -16.87 -0.45
C LEU A 287 0.92 -15.76 -1.46
N HIS A 288 1.43 -14.62 -1.01
CA HIS A 288 1.72 -13.45 -1.85
C HIS A 288 3.17 -13.41 -2.39
N VAL A 289 3.96 -14.45 -2.16
CA VAL A 289 5.24 -14.64 -2.88
C VAL A 289 4.93 -15.14 -4.31
N PRO A 290 5.34 -14.43 -5.37
CA PRO A 290 5.10 -14.85 -6.75
C PRO A 290 6.00 -16.02 -7.19
N ASN A 291 5.75 -16.57 -8.39
CA ASN A 291 6.65 -17.54 -9.01
C ASN A 291 7.98 -16.88 -9.43
N ARG A 292 9.06 -17.67 -9.55
CA ARG A 292 10.44 -17.20 -9.82
C ARG A 292 10.97 -16.24 -8.75
N SER A 293 10.87 -16.72 -7.50
CA SER A 293 11.29 -16.05 -6.28
C SER A 293 12.23 -16.92 -5.45
N ILE A 294 13.10 -16.28 -4.69
CA ILE A 294 13.83 -16.88 -3.56
C ILE A 294 13.26 -16.31 -2.26
N LEU A 295 12.52 -17.11 -1.51
CA LEU A 295 12.10 -16.78 -0.15
C LEU A 295 13.28 -17.04 0.80
N VAL A 296 13.70 -16.04 1.55
CA VAL A 296 14.78 -16.14 2.53
C VAL A 296 14.18 -16.04 3.92
N VAL A 297 14.52 -16.96 4.81
CA VAL A 297 14.17 -16.93 6.24
C VAL A 297 15.46 -16.81 7.02
N GLU A 298 15.74 -15.60 7.50
CA GLU A 298 16.98 -15.28 8.22
C GLU A 298 16.91 -15.67 9.70
N ASP A 299 18.03 -16.18 10.23
CA ASP A 299 18.28 -16.47 11.65
C ASP A 299 17.12 -17.20 12.35
N ILE A 300 16.77 -18.38 11.81
CA ILE A 300 15.66 -19.21 12.31
C ILE A 300 15.88 -19.66 13.77
N ASP A 301 17.13 -19.82 14.20
CA ASP A 301 17.51 -20.16 15.58
C ASP A 301 17.39 -19.00 16.57
N CYS A 302 17.33 -17.75 16.09
CA CYS A 302 17.09 -16.56 16.94
C CYS A 302 15.62 -16.15 16.99
N SER A 303 14.85 -16.43 15.94
CA SER A 303 13.49 -15.91 15.77
C SER A 303 12.40 -16.75 16.44
N ILE A 304 12.59 -18.07 16.51
CA ILE A 304 11.63 -18.98 17.16
C ILE A 304 12.14 -19.22 18.58
N LYS A 305 11.42 -18.69 19.59
CA LYS A 305 11.57 -19.20 20.97
C LYS A 305 11.18 -20.67 20.96
N LEU A 306 12.18 -21.55 20.92
CA LEU A 306 12.03 -22.99 20.99
C LEU A 306 11.45 -23.38 22.36
N GLN A 307 10.11 -23.35 22.45
CA GLN A 307 9.37 -24.15 23.40
C GLN A 307 9.57 -25.62 23.00
N ASN A 308 10.73 -26.16 23.35
CA ASN A 308 11.00 -27.58 23.24
C ASN A 308 9.87 -28.34 23.96
N ARG A 309 9.33 -29.38 23.32
CA ARG A 309 8.21 -30.20 23.81
C ARG A 309 8.48 -30.98 25.11
N GLU A 310 9.56 -30.65 25.83
CA GLU A 310 10.10 -31.39 26.97
C GLU A 310 10.43 -30.51 28.21
N SER A 311 10.15 -29.20 28.19
CA SER A 311 10.21 -28.40 29.42
C SER A 311 8.99 -28.67 30.31
N LYS A 312 9.24 -29.20 31.52
CA LYS A 312 8.24 -29.66 32.50
C LYS A 312 7.27 -28.54 32.96
N LYS A 313 6.09 -28.95 33.43
CA LYS A 313 5.18 -28.09 34.22
C LYS A 313 5.88 -27.59 35.50
N GLY A 314 5.79 -26.28 35.78
CA GLY A 314 6.15 -25.69 37.06
C GLY A 314 6.71 -24.27 36.95
N ASP A 315 6.00 -23.32 37.57
CA ASP A 315 6.47 -22.05 38.12
C ASP A 315 7.29 -21.06 37.26
N GLU A 316 6.58 -20.13 36.60
CA GLU A 316 7.03 -18.73 36.43
C GLU A 316 5.89 -17.77 36.81
N PRO A 317 6.17 -16.59 37.41
CA PRO A 317 5.15 -15.64 37.84
C PRO A 317 4.48 -14.93 36.66
N ALA A 318 3.19 -14.65 36.79
CA ALA A 318 2.38 -14.03 35.74
C ALA A 318 2.69 -12.54 35.56
N ASP A 319 3.71 -12.21 34.76
CA ASP A 319 3.98 -10.84 34.33
C ASP A 319 4.39 -10.75 32.84
N SER A 320 4.12 -9.59 32.24
CA SER A 320 4.22 -9.26 30.80
C SER A 320 3.17 -9.90 29.86
N TYR A 321 2.21 -9.05 29.45
CA TYR A 321 1.42 -9.26 28.22
C TYR A 321 2.36 -9.33 27.00
N ARG A 322 2.53 -10.51 26.41
CA ARG A 322 3.07 -10.67 25.05
C ARG A 322 1.96 -11.19 24.14
N GLY A 323 1.71 -10.48 23.04
CA GLY A 323 0.85 -10.95 21.96
C GLY A 323 1.45 -12.20 21.27
N PRO A 324 0.65 -12.90 20.45
CA PRO A 324 1.08 -14.14 19.81
C PRO A 324 2.29 -13.90 18.90
N GLN A 325 3.34 -14.68 19.10
CA GLN A 325 4.47 -14.77 18.17
C GLN A 325 4.20 -15.89 17.16
N VAL A 326 4.85 -15.84 15.98
CA VAL A 326 4.82 -16.95 15.01
C VAL A 326 5.24 -18.25 15.70
N THR A 327 4.41 -19.28 15.60
CA THR A 327 4.68 -20.57 16.24
C THR A 327 5.51 -21.46 15.31
N LEU A 328 6.29 -22.38 15.88
CA LEU A 328 6.97 -23.42 15.10
C LEU A 328 5.95 -24.25 14.30
N ALA A 329 4.78 -24.53 14.86
CA ALA A 329 3.70 -25.23 14.18
C ALA A 329 3.14 -24.43 12.98
N GLY A 330 2.96 -23.11 13.15
CA GLY A 330 2.56 -22.20 12.09
C GLY A 330 3.56 -22.20 10.93
N LEU A 331 4.86 -22.05 11.22
CA LEU A 331 5.92 -22.12 10.20
C LEU A 331 5.97 -23.49 9.49
N LEU A 332 5.77 -24.59 10.21
CA LEU A 332 5.71 -25.93 9.61
C LEU A 332 4.49 -26.07 8.68
N ASN A 333 3.30 -25.70 9.12
CA ASN A 333 2.08 -25.73 8.31
C ASN A 333 2.20 -24.85 7.05
N ALA A 334 2.86 -23.70 7.16
CA ALA A 334 3.20 -22.82 6.06
C ALA A 334 4.11 -23.48 5.00
N ILE A 335 5.13 -24.23 5.43
CA ILE A 335 6.11 -24.86 4.52
C ILE A 335 5.60 -26.19 3.94
N ASP A 336 4.79 -26.95 4.67
CA ASP A 336 4.27 -28.26 4.21
C ASP A 336 2.91 -28.18 3.50
N GLY A 337 2.06 -27.26 3.94
CA GLY A 337 0.63 -27.32 3.69
C GLY A 337 0.24 -26.99 2.25
N LEU A 338 -1.07 -27.07 1.99
CA LEU A 338 -1.69 -26.71 0.71
C LEU A 338 -1.34 -25.27 0.26
N LEU A 339 -0.97 -24.40 1.19
CA LEU A 339 -0.45 -23.04 0.95
C LEU A 339 0.77 -23.04 0.02
N CYS A 340 1.68 -24.02 0.16
CA CYS A 340 2.83 -24.16 -0.73
C CYS A 340 2.44 -24.59 -2.16
N CYS A 341 1.25 -25.18 -2.36
CA CYS A 341 0.75 -25.55 -3.70
C CYS A 341 0.26 -24.34 -4.52
N CYS A 342 0.13 -23.15 -3.91
CA CYS A 342 -0.37 -21.94 -4.57
C CYS A 342 0.66 -21.22 -5.46
N GLY A 343 1.78 -21.86 -5.81
CA GLY A 343 2.74 -21.33 -6.78
C GLY A 343 3.69 -22.39 -7.33
N ASP A 344 4.16 -22.18 -8.55
CA ASP A 344 5.14 -23.01 -9.25
C ASP A 344 6.50 -22.28 -9.29
N GLU A 345 7.63 -23.00 -9.38
CA GLU A 345 8.95 -22.40 -9.64
C GLU A 345 9.43 -21.48 -8.49
N LYS A 346 9.51 -22.02 -7.25
CA LYS A 346 9.95 -21.28 -6.04
C LYS A 346 11.15 -21.93 -5.33
N ILE A 347 12.09 -21.12 -4.83
CA ILE A 347 13.18 -21.58 -3.94
C ILE A 347 12.96 -20.99 -2.56
N THR A 348 13.17 -21.79 -1.51
CA THR A 348 13.20 -21.31 -0.12
C THR A 348 14.59 -21.56 0.47
N VAL A 349 15.17 -20.55 1.13
CA VAL A 349 16.48 -20.61 1.77
C VAL A 349 16.34 -20.23 3.23
N PHE A 350 16.79 -21.10 4.13
CA PHE A 350 16.87 -20.85 5.56
C PHE A 350 18.32 -20.59 5.94
N THR A 351 18.59 -19.61 6.80
CA THR A 351 19.93 -19.41 7.39
C THR A 351 19.94 -19.70 8.88
N THR A 352 21.06 -20.24 9.35
CA THR A 352 21.34 -20.42 10.79
C THR A 352 22.83 -20.36 11.05
N ASN A 353 23.22 -20.14 12.31
CA ASN A 353 24.60 -20.37 12.75
C ASN A 353 24.82 -21.77 13.34
N TYR A 354 23.76 -22.43 13.83
CA TYR A 354 23.85 -23.70 14.57
C TYR A 354 22.77 -24.70 14.11
N LYS A 355 23.15 -25.61 13.21
CA LYS A 355 22.24 -26.64 12.68
C LYS A 355 21.59 -27.49 13.78
N ASP A 356 22.33 -27.80 14.84
CA ASP A 356 21.87 -28.67 15.94
C ASP A 356 20.84 -27.99 16.86
N ARG A 357 20.58 -26.68 16.67
CA ARG A 357 19.49 -25.94 17.35
C ARG A 357 18.18 -25.92 16.55
N ILE A 358 18.17 -26.43 15.32
CA ILE A 358 16.95 -26.48 14.50
C ILE A 358 16.12 -27.72 14.88
N ASP A 359 14.81 -27.54 15.06
CA ASP A 359 13.89 -28.65 15.32
C ASP A 359 14.01 -29.74 14.23
N PRO A 360 14.20 -31.02 14.60
CA PRO A 360 14.37 -32.13 13.64
C PRO A 360 13.23 -32.30 12.64
N ALA A 361 12.05 -31.74 12.89
CA ALA A 361 10.97 -31.69 11.93
C ALA A 361 11.32 -30.77 10.74
N LEU A 362 11.92 -29.60 10.97
CA LEU A 362 12.28 -28.66 9.88
C LEU A 362 13.31 -29.27 8.92
N LEU A 363 14.24 -30.08 9.44
CA LEU A 363 15.32 -30.75 8.69
C LEU A 363 14.86 -31.91 7.77
N ARG A 364 13.54 -32.12 7.60
CA ARG A 364 12.99 -33.21 6.78
C ARG A 364 12.97 -32.85 5.28
N ALA A 365 13.24 -33.86 4.45
CA ALA A 365 13.15 -33.73 2.98
C ALA A 365 11.75 -33.28 2.54
N GLY A 366 11.68 -32.35 1.58
CA GLY A 366 10.46 -31.63 1.18
C GLY A 366 10.27 -30.27 1.87
N ARG A 367 10.99 -30.01 2.97
CA ARG A 367 11.09 -28.71 3.66
C ARG A 367 12.46 -28.08 3.41
N MET A 368 13.51 -28.80 3.82
CA MET A 368 14.92 -28.46 3.60
C MET A 368 15.57 -29.64 2.85
N ASP A 369 15.74 -29.51 1.53
CA ASP A 369 16.22 -30.61 0.68
C ASP A 369 17.75 -30.66 0.56
N ARG A 370 18.39 -29.49 0.65
CA ARG A 370 19.84 -29.32 0.50
C ARG A 370 20.42 -28.61 1.72
N HIS A 371 21.32 -29.26 2.42
CA HIS A 371 22.01 -28.71 3.59
C HIS A 371 23.43 -28.32 3.18
N ILE A 372 23.74 -27.03 3.19
CA ILE A 372 25.03 -26.46 2.74
C ILE A 372 25.75 -25.92 3.99
N ASN A 373 26.91 -26.51 4.29
CA ASN A 373 27.81 -26.02 5.32
C ASN A 373 28.76 -24.98 4.70
N LEU A 374 28.76 -23.76 5.24
CA LEU A 374 29.74 -22.71 4.90
C LEU A 374 30.70 -22.58 6.08
N SER A 375 31.80 -23.34 6.02
CA SER A 375 32.84 -23.42 7.03
C SER A 375 33.76 -22.19 7.06
N TYR A 376 34.73 -22.20 7.98
CA TYR A 376 35.87 -21.30 7.94
C TYR A 376 36.68 -21.43 6.63
N CYS A 377 37.46 -20.39 6.33
CA CYS A 377 38.28 -20.27 5.14
C CYS A 377 39.39 -21.34 5.16
N THR A 378 39.43 -22.18 4.12
CA THR A 378 40.57 -23.04 3.81
C THR A 378 41.60 -22.27 3.00
N PHE A 379 42.84 -22.77 2.92
CA PHE A 379 43.88 -22.15 2.10
C PHE A 379 43.51 -22.06 0.60
N SER A 380 42.77 -23.03 0.06
CA SER A 380 42.26 -22.96 -1.31
C SER A 380 41.24 -21.83 -1.50
N THR A 381 40.36 -21.58 -0.53
CA THR A 381 39.49 -20.39 -0.54
C THR A 381 40.23 -19.08 -0.27
N PHE A 382 41.30 -19.09 0.53
CA PHE A 382 42.17 -17.93 0.71
C PHE A 382 42.83 -17.52 -0.62
N LYS A 383 43.36 -18.46 -1.41
CA LYS A 383 43.91 -18.14 -2.75
C LYS A 383 42.87 -17.49 -3.67
N GLN A 384 41.62 -17.95 -3.63
CA GLN A 384 40.54 -17.30 -4.39
C GLN A 384 40.23 -15.87 -3.89
N LEU A 385 40.32 -15.60 -2.57
CA LEU A 385 40.18 -14.25 -2.03
C LEU A 385 41.38 -13.36 -2.44
N ALA A 386 42.61 -13.86 -2.33
CA ALA A 386 43.80 -13.12 -2.73
C ALA A 386 43.79 -12.78 -4.24
N ALA A 387 43.35 -13.71 -5.09
CA ALA A 387 43.13 -13.43 -6.51
C ALA A 387 42.04 -12.38 -6.73
N ASN A 388 40.89 -12.48 -6.05
CA ASN A 388 39.76 -11.55 -6.23
C ASN A 388 40.01 -10.14 -5.68
N TYR A 389 40.81 -9.98 -4.62
CA TYR A 389 41.04 -8.68 -3.96
C TYR A 389 42.40 -8.04 -4.27
N LEU A 390 43.44 -8.83 -4.56
CA LEU A 390 44.81 -8.36 -4.79
C LEU A 390 45.36 -8.70 -6.20
N ASP A 391 44.61 -9.44 -7.03
CA ASP A 391 45.01 -9.93 -8.36
C ASP A 391 46.30 -10.80 -8.35
N ILE A 392 46.48 -11.56 -7.26
CA ILE A 392 47.63 -12.47 -7.05
C ILE A 392 47.18 -13.93 -7.15
N ASN A 393 47.86 -14.71 -7.99
CA ASN A 393 47.66 -16.17 -8.07
C ASN A 393 48.66 -16.98 -7.23
N ASP A 394 49.87 -16.46 -7.01
CA ASP A 394 50.90 -17.08 -6.16
C ASP A 394 51.85 -16.03 -5.55
N HIS A 395 52.41 -16.30 -4.36
CA HIS A 395 53.34 -15.40 -3.66
C HIS A 395 54.17 -16.16 -2.61
N ASP A 396 55.44 -15.78 -2.42
CA ASP A 396 56.38 -16.37 -1.45
C ASP A 396 55.84 -16.53 -0.01
N LEU A 397 54.89 -15.67 0.41
CA LEU A 397 54.29 -15.66 1.75
C LEU A 397 53.19 -16.72 1.92
N TYR A 398 52.68 -17.29 0.83
CA TYR A 398 51.58 -18.25 0.84
C TYR A 398 51.91 -19.52 1.65
N CYS A 399 53.14 -20.03 1.58
CA CYS A 399 53.60 -21.19 2.36
C CYS A 399 53.61 -20.93 3.89
N HIS A 400 53.75 -19.67 4.31
CA HIS A 400 53.66 -19.30 5.72
C HIS A 400 52.21 -19.14 6.18
N ILE A 401 51.38 -18.49 5.35
CA ILE A 401 49.94 -18.33 5.58
C ILE A 401 49.22 -19.68 5.66
N GLU A 402 49.56 -20.63 4.80
CA GLU A 402 49.00 -22.00 4.81
C GLU A 402 49.16 -22.65 6.20
N LYS A 403 50.37 -22.63 6.76
CA LYS A 403 50.69 -23.22 8.08
C LYS A 403 50.01 -22.50 9.25
N LEU A 404 49.78 -21.19 9.14
CA LEU A 404 49.05 -20.43 10.16
C LEU A 404 47.54 -20.71 10.08
N MET A 405 46.97 -20.84 8.88
CA MET A 405 45.56 -21.18 8.66
C MET A 405 45.20 -22.63 9.03
N GLU A 406 46.16 -23.55 9.08
CA GLU A 406 45.95 -24.89 9.66
C GLU A 406 45.65 -24.85 11.16
N LYS A 407 46.19 -23.86 11.87
CA LYS A 407 46.02 -23.68 13.32
C LYS A 407 44.84 -22.77 13.67
N VAL A 408 44.74 -21.63 12.98
CA VAL A 408 43.84 -20.53 13.34
C VAL A 408 42.62 -20.50 12.42
N LYS A 409 41.42 -20.47 13.02
CA LYS A 409 40.16 -20.40 12.26
C LYS A 409 39.81 -18.96 11.88
N VAL A 410 39.78 -18.67 10.59
CA VAL A 410 39.37 -17.37 10.04
C VAL A 410 38.22 -17.53 9.05
N SER A 411 37.26 -16.61 9.10
CA SER A 411 36.14 -16.54 8.17
C SER A 411 36.53 -15.77 6.89
N PRO A 412 35.91 -16.08 5.73
CA PRO A 412 36.08 -15.30 4.51
C PRO A 412 35.88 -13.78 4.68
N ALA A 413 34.99 -13.35 5.58
CA ALA A 413 34.78 -11.93 5.89
C ALA A 413 35.94 -11.29 6.67
N GLU A 414 36.53 -12.00 7.66
CA GLU A 414 37.75 -11.53 8.34
C GLU A 414 38.90 -11.41 7.34
N VAL A 415 39.14 -12.46 6.52
CA VAL A 415 40.20 -12.46 5.50
C VAL A 415 40.03 -11.31 4.51
N ALA A 416 38.82 -11.12 3.95
CA ALA A 416 38.56 -10.00 3.05
C ALA A 416 38.76 -8.64 3.74
N GLY A 417 38.36 -8.52 5.02
CA GLY A 417 38.56 -7.33 5.83
C GLY A 417 40.03 -6.93 5.97
N GLU A 418 40.91 -7.90 6.26
CA GLU A 418 42.36 -7.69 6.37
C GLU A 418 42.99 -7.34 5.02
N LEU A 419 42.69 -8.10 3.95
CA LEU A 419 43.27 -7.87 2.62
C LEU A 419 42.94 -6.49 2.05
N MET A 420 41.82 -5.88 2.46
CA MET A 420 41.38 -4.54 2.04
C MET A 420 42.05 -3.37 2.79
N LYS A 421 42.80 -3.61 3.89
CA LYS A 421 43.37 -2.51 4.71
C LYS A 421 44.49 -1.74 4.01
N ALA A 422 45.44 -2.45 3.41
CA ALA A 422 46.62 -1.85 2.79
C ALA A 422 46.48 -1.71 1.27
N LYS A 423 47.16 -0.70 0.71
CA LYS A 423 47.30 -0.51 -0.74
C LYS A 423 48.64 -1.07 -1.23
N GLY A 424 48.80 -2.38 -1.15
CA GLY A 424 49.99 -3.07 -1.63
C GLY A 424 49.84 -4.58 -1.48
N SER A 425 50.01 -5.33 -2.57
CA SER A 425 49.80 -6.78 -2.61
C SER A 425 50.63 -7.55 -1.58
N LYS A 426 51.89 -7.14 -1.37
CA LYS A 426 52.79 -7.69 -0.35
C LYS A 426 52.41 -7.24 1.07
N THR A 427 52.17 -5.94 1.27
CA THR A 427 51.84 -5.37 2.59
C THR A 427 50.54 -5.94 3.15
N SER A 428 49.49 -6.09 2.34
CA SER A 428 48.23 -6.72 2.77
C SER A 428 48.40 -8.19 3.21
N LEU A 429 49.41 -8.90 2.69
CA LEU A 429 49.73 -10.27 3.11
C LEU A 429 50.56 -10.30 4.39
N GLU A 430 51.49 -9.36 4.57
CA GLU A 430 52.28 -9.19 5.79
C GLU A 430 51.38 -8.77 6.98
N ASP A 431 50.46 -7.82 6.77
CA ASP A 431 49.44 -7.42 7.75
C ASP A 431 48.53 -8.61 8.12
N PHE A 432 48.15 -9.44 7.13
CA PHE A 432 47.31 -10.63 7.37
C PHE A 432 48.05 -11.72 8.16
N ILE A 433 49.36 -11.90 7.95
CA ILE A 433 50.21 -12.77 8.78
C ILE A 433 50.22 -12.27 10.23
N THR A 434 50.49 -10.97 10.44
CA THR A 434 50.48 -10.38 11.79
C THR A 434 49.11 -10.55 12.48
N TYR A 435 48.01 -10.42 11.73
CA TYR A 435 46.67 -10.72 12.25
C TYR A 435 46.52 -12.19 12.68
N LEU A 436 46.95 -13.16 11.86
CA LEU A 436 46.89 -14.59 12.19
C LEU A 436 47.72 -14.93 13.44
N GLU A 437 48.96 -14.45 13.54
CA GLU A 437 49.85 -14.65 14.70
C GLU A 437 49.25 -14.04 15.98
N SER A 438 48.61 -12.87 15.87
CA SER A 438 47.92 -12.23 17.00
C SER A 438 46.72 -13.04 17.52
N LYS A 439 46.07 -13.80 16.63
CA LYS A 439 44.89 -14.63 16.92
C LYS A 439 45.31 -16.00 17.48
N GLU A 440 46.39 -16.60 16.95
CA GLU A 440 47.06 -17.77 17.56
C GLU A 440 47.42 -17.49 19.04
N SER A 441 48.06 -16.34 19.28
CA SER A 441 48.45 -15.86 20.62
C SER A 441 47.27 -15.57 21.58
N GLN A 442 46.04 -15.49 21.07
CA GLN A 442 44.82 -15.33 21.88
C GLN A 442 44.13 -16.66 22.14
N GLU A 443 44.12 -17.58 21.17
CA GLU A 443 43.53 -18.91 21.33
C GLU A 443 44.34 -19.74 22.35
N GLU A 444 45.69 -19.69 22.33
CA GLU A 444 46.54 -20.35 23.33
C GLU A 444 46.29 -19.90 24.79
N LYS A 445 45.90 -18.64 24.99
CA LYS A 445 45.55 -18.09 26.31
C LYS A 445 44.17 -18.55 26.81
N SER A 446 43.32 -19.06 25.92
CA SER A 446 42.00 -19.58 26.27
C SER A 446 42.01 -21.07 26.67
N SER A 447 43.01 -21.83 26.22
CA SER A 447 43.13 -23.28 26.44
C SER A 447 43.80 -23.70 27.76
N THR A 448 44.18 -22.75 28.63
CA THR A 448 44.97 -23.02 29.85
C THR A 448 44.16 -23.02 31.17
N ALA A 449 42.85 -23.29 31.10
CA ALA A 449 42.01 -23.54 32.28
C ALA A 449 41.79 -25.06 32.50
N PRO A 450 41.93 -25.60 33.73
CA PRO A 450 41.86 -27.05 33.97
C PRO A 450 40.42 -27.59 33.91
N PRO A 451 40.22 -28.84 33.43
CA PRO A 451 38.89 -29.43 33.31
C PRO A 451 38.36 -29.92 34.66
N LEU A 452 37.18 -29.43 35.05
CA LEU A 452 36.43 -29.98 36.18
C LEU A 452 35.74 -31.29 35.78
N ALA A 453 36.10 -32.36 36.48
CA ALA A 453 35.55 -33.69 36.27
C ALA A 453 34.11 -33.82 36.77
N SER A 454 33.40 -34.80 36.20
CA SER A 454 32.08 -35.27 36.63
C SER A 454 32.03 -35.67 38.11
N ASN A 455 30.93 -35.38 38.79
CA ASN A 455 30.37 -36.30 39.79
C ASN A 455 28.87 -36.09 40.01
N VAL A 456 28.27 -37.12 40.62
CA VAL A 456 26.83 -37.40 40.72
C VAL A 456 26.35 -37.22 42.17
N ASP A 457 25.02 -37.15 42.33
CA ASP A 457 24.22 -37.21 43.57
C ASP A 457 24.15 -36.03 44.56
N GLY A 458 22.89 -35.61 44.79
CA GLY A 458 22.24 -35.67 46.12
C GLY A 458 22.66 -34.68 47.23
N ASN A 459 21.69 -33.96 47.81
CA ASN A 459 21.88 -33.26 49.09
C ASN A 459 21.33 -31.81 49.17
N ARG A 460 20.07 -31.57 49.59
CA ARG A 460 19.70 -30.28 50.25
C ARG A 460 20.43 -30.18 51.62
N PRO A 461 20.66 -28.99 52.24
CA PRO A 461 19.70 -27.87 52.32
C PRO A 461 20.26 -26.41 52.30
N GLU A 462 19.33 -25.44 52.38
CA GLU A 462 19.49 -24.03 52.82
C GLU A 462 20.05 -23.95 54.28
N PRO A 463 20.59 -22.80 54.84
CA PRO A 463 20.02 -21.44 54.69
C PRO A 463 20.95 -20.19 54.87
N GLN A 464 20.29 -19.01 54.76
CA GLN A 464 20.45 -17.75 55.55
C GLN A 464 21.70 -16.82 55.50
N GLU A 465 21.38 -15.56 55.14
CA GLU A 465 21.67 -14.28 55.82
C GLU A 465 23.07 -13.62 55.88
N ASN A 466 22.98 -12.28 55.99
CA ASN A 466 24.00 -11.25 56.25
C ASN A 466 24.94 -10.87 55.08
N GLY A 467 25.22 -9.59 54.79
CA GLY A 467 24.70 -8.34 55.37
C GLY A 467 25.77 -7.24 55.41
N ASN A 468 25.39 -5.99 55.05
CA ASN A 468 26.18 -4.73 55.13
C ASN A 468 27.35 -4.56 54.12
N ASN A 469 27.45 -3.47 53.35
CA ASN A 469 27.68 -2.03 53.68
C ASN A 469 29.16 -1.79 54.14
N ILE A 470 29.91 -0.73 53.76
CA ILE A 470 29.52 0.59 53.23
C ILE A 470 30.71 1.39 52.58
N SER A 471 30.40 2.30 51.64
CA SER A 471 31.10 3.57 51.27
C SER A 471 32.53 3.64 50.64
N LYS A 472 32.73 4.76 49.91
CA LYS A 472 33.97 5.25 49.27
C LYS A 472 34.49 6.55 49.92
N SER A 473 35.80 6.78 49.85
CA SER A 473 36.51 8.08 49.70
C SER A 473 37.99 7.76 49.47
N GLY A 474 38.78 8.30 48.51
CA GLY A 474 38.87 9.64 47.91
C GLY A 474 40.08 10.38 48.53
N VAL A 475 40.99 11.11 47.84
CA VAL A 475 41.19 11.56 46.43
C VAL A 475 42.71 11.90 46.25
N GLN A 476 43.16 12.29 45.04
CA GLN A 476 44.41 13.02 44.67
C GLN A 476 45.70 12.20 44.40
N ASP A 477 46.54 12.50 43.38
CA ASP A 477 46.38 13.31 42.13
C ASP A 477 47.53 13.04 41.11
N GLN A 478 47.48 13.68 39.92
CA GLN A 478 48.57 13.97 38.95
C GLN A 478 49.02 12.92 37.88
N SER A 479 48.57 13.16 36.62
CA SER A 479 49.33 13.33 35.34
C SER A 479 50.52 12.40 34.97
N SER A 480 50.77 11.97 33.72
CA SER A 480 50.19 12.15 32.36
C SER A 480 51.17 11.53 31.33
N HIS A 481 50.91 11.19 30.05
CA HIS A 481 49.74 10.85 29.19
C HIS A 481 50.38 10.22 27.91
N THR A 482 49.96 9.07 27.38
CA THR A 482 49.07 8.92 26.20
C THR A 482 49.06 7.42 25.79
N GLU A 483 48.07 6.76 25.17
CA GLU A 483 46.72 7.07 24.62
C GLU A 483 46.60 7.32 23.10
N THR A 484 46.20 6.28 22.34
CA THR A 484 45.24 6.26 21.19
C THR A 484 44.94 4.77 20.91
N GLU A 485 43.74 4.19 20.96
CA GLU A 485 42.43 4.60 20.40
C GLU A 485 41.21 4.29 21.32
N ALA A 486 41.36 4.35 22.65
CA ALA A 486 40.21 4.23 23.58
C ALA A 486 39.53 5.58 23.90
N ALA A 487 40.07 6.69 23.38
CA ALA A 487 39.71 8.05 23.76
C ALA A 487 38.91 8.76 22.66
N ASP A 488 37.57 8.65 22.69
CA ASP A 488 36.66 9.79 22.36
C ASP A 488 35.17 9.54 22.73
N MET A 489 34.85 8.87 23.85
CA MET A 489 33.45 8.67 24.31
C MET A 489 33.10 9.65 25.44
N GLY A 490 32.21 10.60 25.16
CA GLY A 490 31.65 11.53 26.14
C GLY A 490 30.27 11.09 26.66
N ASN A 491 29.91 11.51 27.87
CA ASN A 491 28.57 11.32 28.42
C ASN A 491 27.80 12.65 28.43
N VAL A 492 26.63 12.68 27.79
CA VAL A 492 25.73 13.85 27.78
C VAL A 492 24.31 13.38 28.12
N GLY A 493 23.73 13.90 29.21
CA GLY A 493 22.38 13.55 29.64
C GLY A 493 22.19 12.09 30.08
N GLY A 494 23.27 11.34 30.32
CA GLY A 494 23.22 9.90 30.60
C GLY A 494 23.31 9.01 29.37
N TYR A 495 23.63 9.57 28.20
CA TYR A 495 23.91 8.86 26.94
C TYR A 495 25.42 8.87 26.65
N SER A 496 25.99 7.70 26.34
CA SER A 496 27.38 7.55 25.88
C SER A 496 27.44 7.81 24.38
N VAL A 497 28.25 8.76 23.93
CA VAL A 497 28.29 9.25 22.54
C VAL A 497 29.68 9.76 22.19
N LYS A 498 30.09 9.73 20.91
CA LYS A 498 31.39 10.30 20.51
C LYS A 498 31.56 11.76 20.93
N ALA A 499 32.76 12.17 21.38
CA ALA A 499 32.97 13.50 21.95
C ALA A 499 32.79 14.62 20.91
N GLU A 500 33.11 14.36 19.63
CA GLU A 500 32.78 15.25 18.52
C GLU A 500 31.28 15.62 18.43
N PHE A 501 30.38 14.74 18.91
CA PHE A 501 28.94 14.98 18.94
C PHE A 501 28.45 15.55 20.28
N ALA A 502 29.25 15.52 21.34
CA ALA A 502 28.84 15.99 22.67
C ALA A 502 28.39 17.45 22.66
N ASN A 503 29.06 18.32 21.89
CA ASN A 503 28.67 19.73 21.75
C ASN A 503 27.39 19.91 20.92
N ILE A 504 27.18 19.07 19.90
CA ILE A 504 25.95 19.07 19.09
C ILE A 504 24.76 18.61 19.97
N ILE A 505 24.92 17.55 20.75
CA ILE A 505 23.86 17.03 21.65
C ILE A 505 23.53 18.03 22.75
N LYS A 506 24.52 18.69 23.38
CA LYS A 506 24.27 19.78 24.33
C LYS A 506 23.49 20.94 23.70
N ALA A 507 23.77 21.29 22.44
CA ALA A 507 23.04 22.33 21.70
C ALA A 507 21.62 21.90 21.27
N ILE A 508 21.40 20.60 20.99
CA ILE A 508 20.06 20.04 20.76
C ILE A 508 19.27 20.05 22.06
N PHE A 509 19.81 19.47 23.14
CA PHE A 509 19.11 19.31 24.42
C PHE A 509 18.75 20.65 25.07
N SER A 510 19.60 21.66 24.97
CA SER A 510 19.30 23.02 25.47
C SER A 510 18.20 23.75 24.69
N LYS A 511 17.91 23.33 23.45
CA LYS A 511 16.95 24.00 22.55
C LYS A 511 15.67 23.21 22.28
N HIS A 512 15.75 21.89 22.34
CA HIS A 512 14.69 20.94 21.96
C HIS A 512 14.38 19.91 23.06
N GLY A 513 15.11 19.91 24.19
CA GLY A 513 14.98 18.88 25.24
C GLY A 513 15.64 17.55 24.86
N ASP A 514 15.49 16.53 25.70
CA ASP A 514 15.94 15.17 25.37
C ASP A 514 15.02 14.54 24.31
N ILE A 515 15.39 14.73 23.05
CA ILE A 515 14.67 14.22 21.88
C ILE A 515 14.60 12.69 21.81
N ALA A 516 15.32 11.95 22.67
CA ALA A 516 15.29 10.50 22.76
C ALA A 516 14.48 9.97 23.97
N ALA A 517 13.99 10.85 24.85
CA ALA A 517 13.27 10.48 26.07
C ALA A 517 12.00 9.65 25.77
N ASN A 518 11.22 10.06 24.77
CA ASN A 518 9.95 9.48 24.35
C ASN A 518 10.08 8.30 23.35
N SER A 519 11.32 7.89 23.03
CA SER A 519 11.58 6.80 22.09
C SER A 519 11.05 5.45 22.57
N CYS A 520 10.64 4.58 21.63
CA CYS A 520 10.08 3.25 21.93
C CYS A 520 11.12 2.22 22.45
N LEU A 521 12.37 2.62 22.65
CA LEU A 521 13.49 1.75 23.05
C LEU A 521 13.76 1.86 24.54
N GLN A 522 13.90 0.73 25.24
CA GLN A 522 14.19 0.71 26.68
C GLN A 522 15.70 0.85 27.02
N SER A 523 16.61 0.48 26.12
CA SER A 523 18.05 0.61 26.35
C SER A 523 18.57 2.02 26.04
N LYS A 524 19.24 2.63 27.02
CA LYS A 524 19.96 3.91 26.83
C LYS A 524 21.06 3.82 25.76
N GLN A 525 21.68 2.66 25.60
CA GLN A 525 22.75 2.44 24.62
C GLN A 525 22.21 2.44 23.18
N CYS A 526 20.99 1.94 22.96
CA CYS A 526 20.33 2.07 21.65
C CYS A 526 19.92 3.52 21.38
N ARG A 527 19.42 4.25 22.40
CA ARG A 527 19.08 5.68 22.29
C ARG A 527 20.31 6.54 21.93
N SER A 528 21.47 6.24 22.52
CA SER A 528 22.78 6.82 22.13
C SER A 528 23.04 6.70 20.62
N SER A 529 22.93 5.49 20.07
CA SER A 529 23.20 5.25 18.64
C SER A 529 22.26 6.03 17.70
N LEU A 530 21.01 6.27 18.11
CA LEU A 530 20.08 7.10 17.35
C LEU A 530 20.43 8.59 17.43
N LEU A 531 20.87 9.09 18.59
CA LEU A 531 21.39 10.45 18.73
C LEU A 531 22.64 10.70 17.85
N GLU A 532 23.48 9.69 17.64
CA GLU A 532 24.62 9.77 16.71
C GLU A 532 24.20 9.90 15.24
N ILE A 533 23.05 9.34 14.84
CA ILE A 533 22.51 9.55 13.48
C ILE A 533 22.07 11.01 13.31
N VAL A 534 21.31 11.53 14.27
CA VAL A 534 20.90 12.95 14.30
C VAL A 534 22.11 13.88 14.22
N CYS A 535 23.17 13.59 14.98
CA CYS A 535 24.39 14.40 14.99
C CYS A 535 25.16 14.32 13.68
N ARG A 536 25.28 13.13 13.06
CA ARG A 536 25.90 12.98 11.73
C ARG A 536 25.18 13.79 10.65
N ILE A 537 23.85 13.77 10.63
CA ILE A 537 23.04 14.57 9.70
C ILE A 537 23.31 16.06 9.91
N ILE A 538 23.25 16.56 11.15
CA ILE A 538 23.52 17.98 11.47
C ILE A 538 24.95 18.39 11.10
N GLN A 539 25.95 17.59 11.47
CA GLN A 539 27.35 17.88 11.21
C GLN A 539 27.63 17.94 9.71
N LYS A 540 27.01 17.05 8.92
CA LYS A 540 27.11 17.05 7.45
C LYS A 540 26.41 18.26 6.82
N LEU A 541 25.22 18.64 7.29
CA LEU A 541 24.51 19.84 6.82
C LEU A 541 25.19 21.15 7.21
N GLN A 542 25.96 21.17 8.30
CA GLN A 542 26.76 22.33 8.71
C GLN A 542 28.06 22.48 7.89
N LYS A 543 28.69 21.37 7.48
CA LYS A 543 29.96 21.37 6.74
C LYS A 543 29.79 21.44 5.20
N ALA A 544 28.65 20.98 4.66
CA ALA A 544 28.44 20.89 3.22
C ALA A 544 28.14 22.25 2.54
N LYS A 545 28.78 22.49 1.39
CA LYS A 545 28.41 23.56 0.45
C LYS A 545 27.27 23.07 -0.45
N LEU A 546 26.45 23.99 -0.95
CA LEU A 546 25.21 23.62 -1.64
C LEU A 546 25.44 22.80 -2.93
N LYS A 547 26.55 23.03 -3.65
CA LYS A 547 26.95 22.24 -4.83
C LYS A 547 27.35 20.79 -4.53
N ASP A 548 27.78 20.51 -3.30
CA ASP A 548 28.36 19.21 -2.92
C ASP A 548 27.29 18.26 -2.32
N LEU A 549 26.06 18.77 -2.09
CA LEU A 549 24.90 17.98 -1.69
C LEU A 549 24.21 17.38 -2.92
N LYS A 550 24.08 16.05 -2.96
CA LYS A 550 23.34 15.33 -4.02
C LYS A 550 21.89 15.10 -3.60
N GLU A 551 20.96 15.12 -4.54
CA GLU A 551 19.54 14.85 -4.27
C GLU A 551 19.32 13.45 -3.64
N THR A 552 20.14 12.46 -4.01
CA THR A 552 20.14 11.11 -3.42
C THR A 552 20.54 11.10 -1.94
N GLU A 553 21.50 11.96 -1.55
CA GLU A 553 21.95 12.05 -0.15
C GLU A 553 20.92 12.79 0.72
N LEU A 554 20.26 13.81 0.18
CA LEU A 554 19.15 14.48 0.85
C LEU A 554 17.95 13.54 1.03
N LYS A 555 17.65 12.70 0.03
CA LYS A 555 16.65 11.62 0.13
C LYS A 555 17.03 10.57 1.18
N SER A 556 18.31 10.19 1.29
CA SER A 556 18.80 9.30 2.36
C SER A 556 18.56 9.91 3.74
N MET A 557 19.00 11.15 3.95
CA MET A 557 18.81 11.85 5.22
C MET A 557 17.33 12.05 5.58
N LEU A 558 16.45 12.31 4.59
CA LEU A 558 15.00 12.38 4.82
C LEU A 558 14.43 11.02 5.23
N SER A 559 14.91 9.92 4.65
CA SER A 559 14.54 8.55 5.06
C SER A 559 15.01 8.25 6.48
N GLU A 560 16.27 8.53 6.80
CA GLU A 560 16.85 8.35 8.13
C GLU A 560 16.05 9.13 9.20
N LEU A 561 15.67 10.38 8.93
CA LEU A 561 14.83 11.17 9.84
C LEU A 561 13.41 10.62 9.97
N GLN A 562 12.81 10.10 8.88
CA GLN A 562 11.50 9.46 8.93
C GLN A 562 11.52 8.14 9.72
N ASP A 563 12.62 7.38 9.64
CA ASP A 563 12.83 6.18 10.44
C ASP A 563 13.00 6.53 11.94
N LEU A 564 13.74 7.60 12.26
CA LEU A 564 13.86 8.12 13.64
C LEU A 564 12.51 8.63 14.20
N GLU A 565 11.70 9.32 13.39
CA GLU A 565 10.33 9.72 13.77
C GLU A 565 9.44 8.49 14.06
N SER A 566 9.59 7.40 13.28
CA SER A 566 8.85 6.14 13.51
C SER A 566 9.20 5.49 14.87
N MET A 567 10.44 5.67 15.34
CA MET A 567 10.91 5.24 16.66
C MET A 567 10.54 6.22 17.79
N ARG A 568 9.72 7.24 17.49
CA ARG A 568 9.28 8.33 18.39
C ARG A 568 10.41 9.25 18.89
N LEU A 569 11.44 9.52 18.07
CA LEU A 569 12.39 10.59 18.35
C LEU A 569 11.88 11.94 17.83
N GLU A 570 12.10 13.00 18.61
CA GLU A 570 11.58 14.34 18.32
C GLU A 570 12.49 15.13 17.34
N VAL A 571 12.56 14.65 16.09
CA VAL A 571 13.46 15.18 15.04
C VAL A 571 12.78 15.96 13.91
N GLY A 572 11.46 16.16 13.96
CA GLY A 572 10.70 16.82 12.86
C GLY A 572 11.13 18.26 12.53
N TRP A 573 11.80 18.95 13.45
CA TRP A 573 12.44 20.25 13.19
C TRP A 573 13.63 20.14 12.23
N LEU A 574 14.36 19.02 12.26
CA LEU A 574 15.49 18.72 11.38
C LEU A 574 14.99 18.25 10.01
N ARG A 575 13.91 17.46 9.99
CA ARG A 575 13.21 17.06 8.75
C ARG A 575 12.74 18.27 7.96
N LYS A 576 11.98 19.18 8.59
CA LYS A 576 11.54 20.44 7.98
C LYS A 576 12.73 21.28 7.45
N ARG A 577 13.84 21.31 8.18
CA ARG A 577 15.05 22.04 7.78
C ARG A 577 15.73 21.44 6.53
N LEU A 578 15.55 20.14 6.30
CA LEU A 578 16.06 19.42 5.15
C LEU A 578 15.14 19.58 3.92
N ASP A 579 13.82 19.58 4.12
CA ASP A 579 12.84 19.92 3.08
C ASP A 579 13.06 21.34 2.52
N GLU A 580 13.35 22.32 3.39
CA GLU A 580 13.75 23.69 2.99
C GLU A 580 14.97 23.71 2.05
N ILE A 581 15.94 22.81 2.24
CA ILE A 581 17.15 22.71 1.41
C ILE A 581 16.82 22.08 0.05
N VAL A 582 16.02 21.01 0.04
CA VAL A 582 15.56 20.35 -1.19
C VAL A 582 14.75 21.30 -2.06
N GLU A 583 13.84 22.09 -1.48
CA GLU A 583 13.04 23.07 -2.22
C GLU A 583 13.91 24.21 -2.78
N ALA A 584 14.89 24.69 -2.01
CA ALA A 584 15.85 25.69 -2.49
C ALA A 584 16.73 25.17 -3.64
N MET A 585 17.17 23.91 -3.62
CA MET A 585 17.93 23.32 -4.72
C MET A 585 17.11 23.22 -6.02
N ARG A 586 15.82 22.85 -5.93
CA ARG A 586 14.91 22.86 -7.09
C ARG A 586 14.69 24.26 -7.66
N LEU A 587 14.63 25.28 -6.79
CA LEU A 587 14.61 26.68 -7.22
C LEU A 587 15.89 27.08 -7.97
N PHE A 588 17.07 26.59 -7.57
CA PHE A 588 18.32 26.83 -8.31
C PHE A 588 18.36 26.17 -9.68
N GLU A 589 17.77 24.98 -9.85
CA GLU A 589 17.64 24.33 -11.17
C GLU A 589 16.69 25.11 -12.07
N LEU A 590 15.55 25.56 -11.56
CA LEU A 590 14.58 26.37 -12.31
C LEU A 590 15.17 27.73 -12.74
N ILE A 591 15.96 28.38 -11.90
CA ILE A 591 16.63 29.65 -12.23
C ILE A 591 17.73 29.43 -13.31
N ALA A 592 18.44 28.30 -13.28
CA ALA A 592 19.49 27.99 -14.25
C ALA A 592 18.97 27.74 -15.68
N VAL A 593 17.68 27.50 -15.86
CA VAL A 593 17.02 27.28 -17.17
C VAL A 593 16.52 28.59 -17.81
N SER A 594 16.56 29.72 -17.09
CA SER A 594 16.01 31.00 -17.56
C SER A 594 17.09 32.07 -17.77
N GLU A 595 17.59 32.21 -19.00
CA GLU A 595 18.54 33.27 -19.43
C GLU A 595 18.09 34.70 -19.06
N LYS A 596 16.78 34.95 -18.90
CA LYS A 596 16.26 36.28 -18.52
C LYS A 596 16.36 36.63 -17.02
N LEU A 597 16.87 35.73 -16.18
CA LEU A 597 16.93 35.91 -14.72
C LEU A 597 18.36 35.93 -14.15
N SER A 598 19.39 35.66 -14.96
CA SER A 598 20.81 35.74 -14.55
C SER A 598 21.26 37.16 -14.23
N ASP A 599 20.79 38.14 -15.01
CA ASP A 599 21.42 39.46 -15.11
C ASP A 599 20.96 40.44 -14.03
N THR A 600 20.06 40.03 -13.11
CA THR A 600 19.44 40.96 -12.15
C THR A 600 19.24 40.35 -10.75
N ILE A 601 20.35 39.94 -10.11
CA ILE A 601 20.68 40.01 -8.66
C ILE A 601 21.55 38.83 -8.18
N PHE A 602 21.61 37.70 -8.90
CA PHE A 602 22.23 36.49 -8.36
C PHE A 602 23.15 35.75 -9.35
N SER A 603 24.47 35.84 -9.13
CA SER A 603 25.43 34.87 -9.65
C SER A 603 25.12 33.49 -9.04
N THR A 604 24.52 32.63 -9.86
CA THR A 604 24.18 31.23 -9.54
C THR A 604 25.42 30.43 -9.14
N GLU A 605 26.56 30.73 -9.76
CA GLU A 605 27.86 30.12 -9.49
C GLU A 605 28.40 30.49 -8.09
N LYS A 606 28.28 31.76 -7.68
CA LYS A 606 28.73 32.21 -6.35
C LYS A 606 27.96 31.51 -5.21
N MET A 607 26.63 31.42 -5.30
CA MET A 607 25.82 30.75 -4.25
C MET A 607 26.00 29.24 -4.20
N ARG A 608 26.29 28.57 -5.33
CA ARG A 608 26.63 27.14 -5.34
C ARG A 608 27.86 26.82 -4.47
N THR A 609 28.78 27.77 -4.31
CA THR A 609 29.99 27.59 -3.47
C THR A 609 29.83 27.92 -1.99
N MET A 610 28.64 28.40 -1.57
CA MET A 610 28.31 28.77 -0.20
C MET A 610 27.68 27.60 0.58
N THR A 611 27.77 27.65 1.90
CA THR A 611 26.98 26.81 2.81
C THR A 611 25.52 27.28 2.85
N TRP A 612 24.60 26.41 3.28
CA TRP A 612 23.18 26.76 3.36
C TRP A 612 22.88 27.95 4.28
N ASN A 613 23.67 28.15 5.34
CA ASN A 613 23.47 29.28 6.25
C ASN A 613 23.88 30.62 5.59
N GLU A 614 24.96 30.64 4.82
CA GLU A 614 25.39 31.81 4.04
C GLU A 614 24.41 32.14 2.90
N VAL A 615 23.90 31.12 2.19
CA VAL A 615 22.85 31.28 1.16
C VAL A 615 21.59 31.87 1.79
N ARG A 616 21.17 31.37 2.96
CA ARG A 616 20.02 31.89 3.70
C ARG A 616 20.22 33.35 4.12
N GLU A 617 21.40 33.73 4.63
CA GLU A 617 21.70 35.13 4.92
C GLU A 617 21.65 36.01 3.67
N HIS A 618 22.25 35.57 2.55
CA HIS A 618 22.23 36.31 1.29
C HIS A 618 20.81 36.53 0.75
N ILE A 619 19.96 35.50 0.76
CA ILE A 619 18.54 35.60 0.39
C ILE A 619 17.81 36.56 1.34
N MET A 620 18.03 36.44 2.65
CA MET A 620 17.41 37.34 3.66
C MET A 620 17.93 38.77 3.58
N LYS A 621 19.10 39.02 2.98
CA LYS A 621 19.67 40.34 2.71
C LYS A 621 19.09 40.95 1.42
N ALA A 622 18.94 40.15 0.37
CA ALA A 622 18.26 40.56 -0.87
C ALA A 622 16.77 40.89 -0.65
N LEU A 623 16.06 40.11 0.17
CA LEU A 623 14.68 40.37 0.60
C LEU A 623 14.53 41.57 1.57
N ARG A 624 15.65 42.22 1.97
CA ARG A 624 15.67 43.51 2.67
C ARG A 624 15.99 44.68 1.74
N SER A 625 16.78 44.48 0.69
CA SER A 625 17.14 45.55 -0.27
C SER A 625 16.11 45.76 -1.38
N CYS A 626 15.41 44.70 -1.84
CA CYS A 626 14.37 44.83 -2.85
C CYS A 626 13.00 45.21 -2.27
N GLY A 627 12.69 46.52 -2.24
CA GLY A 627 11.36 47.06 -1.91
C GLY A 627 10.27 46.85 -2.97
N CYS A 628 10.24 45.70 -3.65
CA CYS A 628 9.43 45.47 -4.86
C CYS A 628 8.06 44.83 -4.59
N ARG A 629 6.98 45.64 -4.55
CA ARG A 629 5.58 45.17 -4.49
C ARG A 629 4.92 44.83 -5.85
N ARG A 630 5.64 44.88 -6.99
CA ARG A 630 5.01 44.94 -8.33
C ARG A 630 5.31 43.83 -9.35
N LEU A 631 6.15 42.83 -9.03
CA LEU A 631 6.56 41.81 -10.03
C LEU A 631 5.72 40.52 -10.09
N PHE A 632 4.76 40.32 -9.18
CA PHE A 632 3.91 39.12 -9.13
C PHE A 632 2.44 39.39 -9.50
N SER A 633 2.22 40.12 -10.61
CA SER A 633 0.90 40.40 -11.16
C SER A 633 0.89 40.20 -12.68
N SER A 634 0.89 38.94 -13.11
CA SER A 634 0.57 38.57 -14.49
C SER A 634 0.03 37.14 -14.56
N LYS A 635 -1.26 36.99 -14.84
CA LYS A 635 -1.86 35.70 -15.19
C LYS A 635 -1.60 35.40 -16.66
N LYS A 636 -0.70 34.47 -16.97
CA LYS A 636 -0.80 33.50 -18.08
C LYS A 636 0.33 32.48 -18.00
N ASN A 637 -0.02 31.23 -18.34
CA ASN A 637 0.77 29.99 -18.21
C ASN A 637 0.95 29.52 -16.77
N GLY A 638 0.64 28.24 -16.53
CA GLY A 638 0.73 27.62 -15.21
C GLY A 638 2.15 27.13 -14.92
N SER A 639 2.68 27.52 -13.77
CA SER A 639 3.91 26.95 -13.19
C SER A 639 3.78 26.89 -11.67
N VAL A 640 4.29 25.80 -11.08
CA VAL A 640 4.12 25.44 -9.68
C VAL A 640 4.98 26.30 -8.75
N LEU A 641 4.36 27.11 -7.90
CA LEU A 641 4.94 27.62 -6.64
C LEU A 641 3.82 27.79 -5.59
N SER A 642 4.03 27.28 -4.37
CA SER A 642 3.07 27.45 -3.27
C SER A 642 3.30 28.78 -2.54
N SER A 643 2.22 29.40 -2.05
CA SER A 643 2.26 30.69 -1.34
C SER A 643 2.81 30.63 0.10
N SER A 644 3.36 29.49 0.52
CA SER A 644 3.86 29.25 1.89
C SER A 644 5.06 30.14 2.27
N TRP A 645 5.90 30.48 1.30
CA TRP A 645 7.21 31.15 1.52
C TRP A 645 7.17 32.59 2.07
N LEU A 646 6.01 33.27 2.05
CA LEU A 646 5.94 34.73 2.31
C LEU A 646 5.24 35.16 3.61
N LEU A 647 4.59 34.24 4.34
CA LEU A 647 3.64 34.60 5.39
C LEU A 647 4.22 34.83 6.81
N ASN A 648 5.53 35.05 6.94
CA ASN A 648 6.19 35.14 8.26
C ASN A 648 7.03 36.42 8.42
N ARG A 649 6.40 37.61 8.28
CA ARG A 649 7.08 38.92 8.38
C ARG A 649 6.39 39.99 9.24
N ASN A 650 5.30 39.69 9.94
CA ASN A 650 4.65 40.61 10.89
C ASN A 650 4.75 40.08 12.34
N ASN A 651 5.92 40.27 12.95
CA ASN A 651 6.13 40.42 14.41
C ASN A 651 7.63 40.61 14.68
N ASN A 652 8.11 41.85 14.58
CA ASN A 652 9.29 42.36 15.31
C ASN A 652 9.54 43.85 15.00
N GLN A 653 8.65 44.70 15.54
CA GLN A 653 8.96 46.08 15.86
C GLN A 653 8.08 46.48 17.06
N ILE A 654 8.61 46.31 18.27
CA ILE A 654 8.45 47.18 19.45
C ILE A 654 9.42 46.68 20.52
N ASN A 655 10.39 47.54 20.81
CA ASN A 655 11.19 47.76 22.02
C ASN A 655 11.92 46.62 22.78
N LYS A 656 13.20 46.92 23.05
CA LYS A 656 14.02 46.34 24.11
C LYS A 656 13.55 46.89 25.47
N GLY A 657 13.62 46.07 26.52
CA GLY A 657 13.43 46.48 27.91
C GLY A 657 13.42 45.28 28.85
N ASP A 658 14.43 45.23 29.71
CA ASP A 658 14.58 44.46 30.95
C ASP A 658 14.54 42.92 30.96
N ASN A 659 15.54 42.37 31.67
CA ASN A 659 15.69 40.96 32.00
C ASN A 659 14.88 40.65 33.25
N ASP A 660 13.77 39.92 33.12
CA ASP A 660 13.32 38.92 34.09
C ASP A 660 12.06 38.20 33.58
N VAL A 661 12.21 36.97 33.03
CA VAL A 661 11.30 35.80 33.08
C VAL A 661 11.96 34.68 32.26
N ILE A 662 12.90 33.91 32.85
CA ILE A 662 13.39 32.66 32.25
C ILE A 662 12.57 31.49 32.77
N LYS A 663 11.34 31.32 32.24
CA LYS A 663 10.47 30.15 32.49
C LYS A 663 9.26 30.11 31.52
N ARG A 664 9.49 29.99 30.19
CA ARG A 664 8.50 29.61 29.14
C ARG A 664 9.14 29.65 27.74
N SER A 665 9.51 28.51 27.15
CA SER A 665 9.97 28.46 25.74
C SER A 665 9.78 27.13 24.99
N SER A 666 9.20 26.09 25.60
CA SER A 666 8.90 24.80 24.95
C SER A 666 7.58 24.77 24.17
N SER A 667 6.84 25.88 24.08
CA SER A 667 5.45 25.91 23.59
C SER A 667 5.24 26.30 22.11
N SER A 668 6.27 26.81 21.41
CA SER A 668 6.05 27.59 20.17
C SER A 668 5.69 26.79 18.91
N ALA A 669 6.11 25.52 18.80
CA ALA A 669 5.81 24.70 17.60
C ALA A 669 4.36 24.16 17.62
N ALA A 670 3.91 23.62 18.76
CA ALA A 670 2.52 23.24 18.96
C ALA A 670 1.58 24.46 18.89
N ALA A 671 2.01 25.60 19.43
CA ALA A 671 1.28 26.86 19.30
C ALA A 671 1.16 27.36 17.85
N ALA A 672 2.09 27.01 16.93
CA ALA A 672 2.01 27.44 15.54
C ALA A 672 1.01 26.63 14.69
N ALA A 673 0.87 25.32 14.95
CA ALA A 673 -0.22 24.53 14.39
C ALA A 673 -1.57 24.95 15.00
N ALA A 674 -1.60 25.20 16.31
CA ALA A 674 -2.77 25.79 16.96
C ALA A 674 -3.08 27.22 16.46
N ALA A 675 -2.10 28.02 16.02
CA ALA A 675 -2.32 29.42 15.64
C ALA A 675 -3.25 29.61 14.43
N TYR A 676 -3.33 28.65 13.50
CA TYR A 676 -4.34 28.72 12.41
C TYR A 676 -5.76 28.40 12.91
N HIS A 677 -5.86 27.70 14.05
CA HIS A 677 -7.09 27.36 14.77
C HIS A 677 -7.41 28.32 15.93
N VAL A 678 -6.57 29.33 16.23
CA VAL A 678 -6.72 30.19 17.40
C VAL A 678 -6.98 31.65 17.00
N SER A 679 -8.11 32.16 17.49
CA SER A 679 -8.75 33.47 17.27
C SER A 679 -9.57 33.58 15.96
N SER A 680 -10.85 33.96 16.01
CA SER A 680 -11.60 34.65 17.07
C SER A 680 -12.52 33.77 17.94
N GLY A 681 -12.35 33.89 19.28
CA GLY A 681 -13.42 33.82 20.29
C GLY A 681 -14.12 32.50 20.65
N GLY A 682 -14.25 31.53 19.72
CA GLY A 682 -15.11 30.36 19.92
C GLY A 682 -14.45 29.17 20.63
N SER A 683 -15.18 28.54 21.54
CA SER A 683 -14.98 27.17 22.02
C SER A 683 -16.26 26.37 21.86
N MET A 684 -16.15 25.04 21.84
CA MET A 684 -17.30 24.13 21.79
C MET A 684 -17.08 22.92 22.69
N ARG A 685 -18.15 22.22 23.06
CA ARG A 685 -18.12 20.97 23.82
C ARG A 685 -18.29 19.75 22.90
N GLY A 686 -17.61 18.66 23.22
CA GLY A 686 -17.69 17.38 22.51
C GLY A 686 -17.55 16.17 23.43
N LEU A 687 -18.26 15.09 23.15
CA LEU A 687 -18.25 13.85 23.94
C LEU A 687 -17.13 12.91 23.47
N VAL A 688 -16.11 12.72 24.31
CA VAL A 688 -14.87 12.00 24.00
C VAL A 688 -14.89 10.59 24.57
N PHE A 689 -14.60 9.63 23.70
CA PHE A 689 -14.15 8.29 24.05
C PHE A 689 -12.62 8.28 24.17
N TRP A 690 -12.10 8.00 25.37
CA TRP A 690 -10.67 7.92 25.62
C TRP A 690 -10.12 6.51 25.38
N GLU A 691 -10.71 5.51 26.03
CA GLU A 691 -10.30 4.11 25.94
C GLU A 691 -11.41 3.20 26.49
N THR A 692 -11.36 1.92 26.11
CA THR A 692 -12.33 0.90 26.52
C THR A 692 -12.43 0.80 28.05
N ASN A 693 -13.64 0.52 28.55
CA ASN A 693 -13.97 0.43 29.98
C ASN A 693 -13.87 1.74 30.78
N LYS A 694 -13.63 2.90 30.15
CA LYS A 694 -13.83 4.22 30.76
C LYS A 694 -15.12 4.88 30.26
N PRO A 695 -15.82 5.66 31.11
CA PRO A 695 -16.96 6.46 30.67
C PRO A 695 -16.52 7.53 29.68
N LEU A 696 -17.45 8.00 28.85
CA LEU A 696 -17.22 9.12 27.95
C LEU A 696 -17.15 10.41 28.77
N THR A 697 -16.35 11.39 28.34
CA THR A 697 -16.26 12.70 29.01
C THR A 697 -16.64 13.82 28.06
N ILE A 698 -17.31 14.86 28.57
CA ILE A 698 -17.56 16.07 27.80
C ILE A 698 -16.33 16.97 27.96
N GLU A 699 -15.63 17.20 26.86
CA GLU A 699 -14.41 17.99 26.79
C GLU A 699 -14.61 19.30 26.02
N GLU A 700 -13.83 20.32 26.34
CA GLU A 700 -13.79 21.57 25.57
C GLU A 700 -12.79 21.50 24.40
N PHE A 701 -13.24 21.93 23.24
CA PHE A 701 -12.49 22.01 21.99
C PHE A 701 -12.35 23.47 21.54
N ASN A 702 -11.26 23.74 20.83
CA ASN A 702 -11.17 24.94 19.99
C ASN A 702 -12.21 24.84 18.88
N MET A 703 -12.79 25.98 18.46
CA MET A 703 -13.75 26.00 17.36
C MET A 703 -13.14 25.39 16.08
N PRO A 704 -13.69 24.28 15.55
CA PRO A 704 -13.12 23.63 14.37
C PRO A 704 -13.37 24.48 13.13
N ARG A 705 -12.41 24.47 12.19
CA ARG A 705 -12.51 25.23 10.93
C ARG A 705 -12.51 24.29 9.72
N PRO A 706 -13.41 24.49 8.75
CA PRO A 706 -13.47 23.67 7.54
C PRO A 706 -12.33 24.02 6.57
N LYS A 707 -11.68 23.01 5.99
CA LYS A 707 -10.75 23.16 4.86
C LYS A 707 -11.50 23.01 3.52
N ALA A 708 -10.80 23.17 2.40
CA ALA A 708 -11.42 23.16 1.07
C ALA A 708 -12.26 21.89 0.80
N GLY A 709 -13.54 22.06 0.43
CA GLY A 709 -14.50 20.98 0.21
C GLY A 709 -15.22 20.48 1.47
N GLU A 710 -14.88 21.03 2.64
CA GLU A 710 -15.49 20.73 3.94
C GLU A 710 -16.49 21.81 4.34
N ILE A 711 -17.41 21.46 5.23
CA ILE A 711 -18.44 22.35 5.77
C ILE A 711 -18.47 22.17 7.29
N LEU A 712 -18.53 23.31 8.00
CA LEU A 712 -18.76 23.38 9.44
C LEU A 712 -20.27 23.37 9.70
N ILE A 713 -20.71 22.41 10.50
CA ILE A 713 -22.11 22.23 10.91
C ILE A 713 -22.24 22.53 12.40
N LYS A 714 -23.24 23.33 12.76
CA LYS A 714 -23.72 23.48 14.14
C LYS A 714 -24.68 22.32 14.43
N THR A 715 -24.25 21.36 15.23
CA THR A 715 -25.02 20.13 15.44
C THR A 715 -26.22 20.42 16.33
N LYS A 716 -27.42 20.07 15.85
CA LYS A 716 -28.66 20.21 16.61
C LYS A 716 -28.95 18.95 17.44
N ALA A 717 -28.80 17.78 16.82
CA ALA A 717 -28.94 16.50 17.49
C ALA A 717 -28.09 15.44 16.82
N CYS A 718 -27.63 14.46 17.61
CA CYS A 718 -27.03 13.23 17.12
C CYS A 718 -27.84 12.01 17.58
N GLY A 719 -28.09 11.07 16.68
CA GLY A 719 -28.66 9.77 17.02
C GLY A 719 -27.68 8.89 17.80
N VAL A 720 -28.21 7.96 18.58
CA VAL A 720 -27.44 7.02 19.41
C VAL A 720 -27.50 5.64 18.77
N CYS A 721 -26.36 5.12 18.31
CA CYS A 721 -26.31 3.93 17.48
C CYS A 721 -25.37 2.84 18.05
N HIS A 722 -25.74 1.57 17.84
CA HIS A 722 -24.90 0.43 18.23
C HIS A 722 -23.51 0.44 17.57
N SER A 723 -23.37 1.07 16.40
CA SER A 723 -22.09 1.26 15.75
C SER A 723 -21.13 2.19 16.51
N ASP A 724 -21.61 3.04 17.41
CA ASP A 724 -20.74 3.74 18.38
C ASP A 724 -20.36 2.79 19.52
N LEU A 725 -21.31 2.00 20.04
CA LEU A 725 -21.05 1.04 21.13
C LEU A 725 -19.97 0.00 20.77
N HIS A 726 -19.94 -0.50 19.53
CA HIS A 726 -18.88 -1.40 19.08
C HIS A 726 -17.47 -0.78 19.18
N VAL A 727 -17.35 0.54 19.04
CA VAL A 727 -16.08 1.27 19.24
C VAL A 727 -15.82 1.49 20.73
N ILE A 728 -16.82 1.93 21.49
CA ILE A 728 -16.71 2.20 22.94
C ILE A 728 -16.31 0.94 23.73
N LYS A 729 -16.79 -0.23 23.29
CA LYS A 729 -16.44 -1.55 23.85
C LYS A 729 -15.15 -2.15 23.31
N GLY A 730 -14.53 -1.55 22.29
CA GLY A 730 -13.35 -2.10 21.61
C GLY A 730 -13.61 -3.36 20.77
N GLU A 731 -14.88 -3.68 20.45
CA GLU A 731 -15.25 -4.79 19.57
C GLU A 731 -14.84 -4.53 18.10
N ILE A 732 -14.76 -3.25 17.72
CA ILE A 732 -14.18 -2.76 16.46
C ILE A 732 -13.00 -1.83 16.80
N PRO A 733 -11.77 -2.11 16.33
CA PRO A 733 -10.62 -1.25 16.60
C PRO A 733 -10.74 0.09 15.87
N PHE A 734 -10.40 1.18 16.55
CA PHE A 734 -10.46 2.54 16.04
C PHE A 734 -9.41 3.45 16.72
N SER A 735 -9.01 4.55 16.08
CA SER A 735 -8.08 5.53 16.66
C SER A 735 -8.71 6.30 17.82
N ASN A 736 -8.14 6.16 19.02
CA ASN A 736 -8.53 6.86 20.23
C ASN A 736 -7.43 7.84 20.70
N PRO A 737 -7.77 8.92 21.45
CA PRO A 737 -9.12 9.35 21.82
C PRO A 737 -9.90 9.87 20.62
N CYS A 738 -11.22 9.70 20.60
CA CYS A 738 -12.09 10.20 19.54
C CYS A 738 -13.40 10.80 20.06
N VAL A 739 -14.01 11.70 19.29
CA VAL A 739 -15.41 12.08 19.48
C VAL A 739 -16.29 11.09 18.71
N VAL A 740 -17.32 10.58 19.38
CA VAL A 740 -18.28 9.58 18.84
C VAL A 740 -19.45 10.24 18.10
N GLY A 741 -20.38 9.45 17.57
CA GLY A 741 -21.61 9.94 16.95
C GLY A 741 -21.50 10.18 15.44
N HIS A 742 -22.48 9.66 14.70
CA HIS A 742 -22.46 9.62 13.24
C HIS A 742 -23.85 9.73 12.58
N GLU A 743 -24.88 10.04 13.37
CA GLU A 743 -26.27 10.25 12.95
C GLU A 743 -26.64 11.72 13.18
N ILE A 744 -26.07 12.67 12.41
CA ILE A 744 -26.23 14.11 12.72
C ILE A 744 -27.34 14.82 11.96
N THR A 745 -27.95 15.79 12.63
CA THR A 745 -28.65 16.93 12.03
C THR A 745 -28.07 18.23 12.57
N GLY A 746 -28.09 19.27 11.76
CA GLY A 746 -27.55 20.57 12.15
C GLY A 746 -27.71 21.64 11.08
N GLU A 747 -27.09 22.78 11.32
CA GLU A 747 -27.16 23.97 10.46
C GLU A 747 -25.81 24.25 9.81
N VAL A 748 -25.79 24.62 8.52
CA VAL A 748 -24.56 25.05 7.83
C VAL A 748 -24.09 26.39 8.38
N VAL A 749 -22.90 26.43 8.98
CA VAL A 749 -22.31 27.65 9.56
C VAL A 749 -21.29 28.29 8.62
N GLU A 750 -20.38 27.49 8.09
CA GLU A 750 -19.23 27.97 7.32
C GLU A 750 -18.84 26.94 6.25
N HIS A 751 -18.53 27.42 5.04
CA HIS A 751 -17.89 26.62 4.01
C HIS A 751 -16.38 26.81 4.07
N GLY A 752 -15.63 25.74 3.86
CA GLY A 752 -14.18 25.84 3.78
C GLY A 752 -13.69 26.70 2.60
N PRO A 753 -12.47 27.24 2.67
CA PRO A 753 -11.89 28.08 1.62
C PRO A 753 -11.96 27.43 0.24
N HIS A 754 -12.27 28.21 -0.79
CA HIS A 754 -12.39 27.76 -2.18
C HIS A 754 -13.46 26.69 -2.47
N THR A 755 -14.45 26.53 -1.58
CA THR A 755 -15.66 25.73 -1.88
C THR A 755 -16.34 26.28 -3.14
N ASP A 756 -16.78 25.37 -4.03
CA ASP A 756 -17.33 25.74 -5.34
C ASP A 756 -18.76 26.29 -5.24
N ASN A 757 -19.14 27.13 -6.22
CA ASN A 757 -20.44 27.78 -6.23
C ASN A 757 -21.63 26.81 -6.28
N LYS A 758 -21.50 25.60 -6.86
CA LYS A 758 -22.60 24.62 -6.88
C LYS A 758 -22.81 24.01 -5.50
N THR A 759 -21.72 23.76 -4.76
CA THR A 759 -21.80 23.31 -3.36
C THR A 759 -22.42 24.38 -2.46
N ILE A 760 -22.04 25.65 -2.63
CA ILE A 760 -22.63 26.78 -1.87
C ILE A 760 -24.13 26.92 -2.19
N GLN A 761 -24.52 26.83 -3.47
CA GLN A 761 -25.94 26.87 -3.87
C GLN A 761 -26.75 25.67 -3.37
N ARG A 762 -26.12 24.49 -3.26
CA ARG A 762 -26.77 23.25 -2.78
C ARG A 762 -26.92 23.21 -1.25
N LEU A 763 -26.02 23.86 -0.51
CA LEU A 763 -25.97 23.87 0.95
C LEU A 763 -25.70 25.28 1.50
N PRO A 764 -26.57 26.30 1.28
CA PRO A 764 -26.31 27.66 1.77
C PRO A 764 -26.12 27.73 3.29
N VAL A 765 -25.30 28.68 3.76
CA VAL A 765 -25.20 29.02 5.20
C VAL A 765 -26.59 29.33 5.78
N GLY A 766 -26.88 28.82 6.98
CA GLY A 766 -28.20 28.83 7.62
C GLY A 766 -29.12 27.68 7.21
N SER A 767 -28.75 26.85 6.22
CA SER A 767 -29.58 25.70 5.84
C SER A 767 -29.52 24.60 6.89
N ARG A 768 -30.69 24.05 7.25
CA ARG A 768 -30.79 22.79 7.99
C ARG A 768 -30.32 21.64 7.10
N VAL A 769 -29.53 20.74 7.65
CA VAL A 769 -28.96 19.59 6.95
C VAL A 769 -29.01 18.33 7.80
N VAL A 770 -28.92 17.21 7.11
CA VAL A 770 -28.71 15.87 7.66
C VAL A 770 -27.52 15.21 6.97
N GLY A 771 -26.71 14.46 7.72
CA GLY A 771 -25.47 13.84 7.22
C GLY A 771 -25.54 12.32 7.15
N ALA A 772 -25.05 11.72 6.06
CA ALA A 772 -24.87 10.27 5.94
C ALA A 772 -23.52 9.82 6.51
N PHE A 773 -23.52 8.79 7.38
CA PHE A 773 -22.31 8.35 8.09
C PHE A 773 -21.16 7.91 7.16
N ILE A 774 -21.50 7.41 5.96
CA ILE A 774 -20.58 7.26 4.84
C ILE A 774 -20.40 8.65 4.24
N MET A 775 -19.25 9.26 4.49
CA MET A 775 -18.88 10.54 3.90
C MET A 775 -18.09 10.28 2.62
N PRO A 776 -18.64 10.47 1.40
CA PRO A 776 -17.90 10.26 0.17
C PRO A 776 -17.04 11.47 -0.22
N CYS A 777 -15.84 11.24 -0.75
CA CYS A 777 -14.99 12.30 -1.29
C CYS A 777 -15.56 12.95 -2.56
N GLY A 778 -16.32 12.18 -3.35
CA GLY A 778 -16.98 12.64 -4.57
C GLY A 778 -16.13 12.54 -5.85
N ASN A 779 -14.82 12.26 -5.74
CA ASN A 779 -13.85 12.27 -6.86
C ASN A 779 -13.14 10.92 -7.11
N CYS A 780 -13.11 9.97 -6.16
CA CYS A 780 -12.46 8.66 -6.35
C CYS A 780 -13.14 7.77 -7.41
N SER A 781 -12.53 6.62 -7.75
CA SER A 781 -13.01 5.71 -8.81
C SER A 781 -14.43 5.18 -8.58
N PHE A 782 -14.82 4.99 -7.33
CA PHE A 782 -16.19 4.57 -6.96
C PHE A 782 -17.15 5.76 -6.92
N CYS A 783 -16.77 6.87 -6.28
CA CYS A 783 -17.61 8.08 -6.22
C CYS A 783 -17.91 8.65 -7.62
N SER A 784 -16.96 8.66 -8.53
CA SER A 784 -17.17 9.13 -9.92
C SER A 784 -18.15 8.25 -10.71
N LYS A 785 -18.31 6.98 -10.32
CA LYS A 785 -19.32 6.05 -10.86
C LYS A 785 -20.64 6.05 -10.07
N GLY A 786 -20.73 6.85 -9.00
CA GLY A 786 -21.90 6.89 -8.12
C GLY A 786 -21.99 5.76 -7.09
N HIS A 787 -20.91 5.04 -6.83
CA HIS A 787 -20.79 4.04 -5.76
C HIS A 787 -20.21 4.69 -4.49
N ASP A 788 -20.94 5.65 -3.93
CA ASP A 788 -20.53 6.39 -2.73
C ASP A 788 -20.35 5.47 -1.51
N ASP A 789 -21.08 4.34 -1.50
CA ASP A 789 -21.00 3.23 -0.55
C ASP A 789 -19.62 2.55 -0.48
N LEU A 790 -18.80 2.70 -1.53
CA LEU A 790 -17.45 2.12 -1.68
C LEU A 790 -16.36 3.20 -1.78
N CYS A 791 -16.56 4.36 -1.17
CA CYS A 791 -15.63 5.49 -1.27
C CYS A 791 -14.23 5.18 -0.69
N GLU A 792 -13.22 5.07 -1.56
CA GLU A 792 -11.81 4.81 -1.22
C GLU A 792 -11.29 5.69 -0.06
N ASP A 793 -11.40 7.03 -0.17
CA ASP A 793 -10.85 7.97 0.84
C ASP A 793 -11.56 7.88 2.21
N PHE A 794 -12.85 7.57 2.23
CA PHE A 794 -13.60 7.35 3.46
C PHE A 794 -13.02 6.16 4.24
N PHE A 795 -12.79 5.04 3.56
CA PHE A 795 -12.21 3.86 4.18
C PHE A 795 -10.71 4.02 4.50
N ALA A 796 -9.96 4.78 3.68
CA ALA A 796 -8.52 4.96 3.85
C ALA A 796 -8.13 5.97 4.95
N TYR A 797 -8.96 6.98 5.21
CA TYR A 797 -8.69 8.04 6.20
C TYR A 797 -9.66 7.97 7.37
N ASN A 798 -10.95 8.18 7.11
CA ASN A 798 -11.90 8.44 8.19
C ASN A 798 -12.35 7.19 8.95
N ARG A 799 -12.79 6.14 8.25
CA ARG A 799 -13.46 4.98 8.86
C ARG A 799 -12.58 4.19 9.85
N ALA A 800 -11.26 4.23 9.67
CA ALA A 800 -10.29 3.52 10.49
C ALA A 800 -9.37 4.45 11.31
N LYS A 801 -8.98 5.63 10.79
CA LYS A 801 -8.02 6.54 11.44
C LYS A 801 -8.68 7.79 12.06
N GLY A 802 -9.97 8.01 11.81
CA GLY A 802 -10.73 9.14 12.34
C GLY A 802 -10.23 10.52 11.93
N THR A 803 -9.70 10.64 10.71
CA THR A 803 -9.26 11.91 10.11
C THR A 803 -10.08 12.25 8.87
N LEU A 804 -9.98 13.48 8.37
CA LEU A 804 -10.49 13.85 7.04
C LEU A 804 -9.42 13.54 5.97
N TYR A 805 -9.73 13.78 4.68
CA TYR A 805 -8.95 13.24 3.56
C TYR A 805 -7.56 13.87 3.37
N ASP A 806 -7.24 14.93 4.12
CA ASP A 806 -5.88 15.47 4.22
C ASP A 806 -5.00 14.74 5.25
N GLY A 807 -5.57 13.76 5.97
CA GLY A 807 -4.89 13.00 7.03
C GLY A 807 -4.94 13.65 8.41
N GLU A 808 -5.63 14.77 8.58
CA GLU A 808 -5.72 15.49 9.86
C GLU A 808 -7.13 15.43 10.46
N THR A 809 -7.24 15.58 11.79
CA THR A 809 -8.51 15.88 12.47
C THR A 809 -8.85 17.37 12.35
N ARG A 810 -10.05 17.77 12.76
CA ARG A 810 -10.44 19.16 13.00
C ARG A 810 -10.64 19.47 14.49
N LEU A 811 -10.58 18.44 15.34
CA LEU A 811 -10.86 18.53 16.78
C LEU A 811 -9.56 18.58 17.58
N PHE A 812 -9.34 19.71 18.26
CA PHE A 812 -8.20 19.93 19.15
C PHE A 812 -8.67 20.43 20.51
N LEU A 813 -8.26 19.75 21.59
CA LEU A 813 -8.67 20.09 22.96
C LEU A 813 -8.21 21.52 23.31
N ARG A 814 -9.14 22.33 23.82
CA ARG A 814 -8.90 23.75 24.12
C ARG A 814 -7.75 23.97 25.10
N ASN A 815 -7.70 23.16 26.16
CA ASN A 815 -6.76 23.31 27.26
C ASN A 815 -5.35 22.77 26.97
N SER A 816 -5.19 21.86 26.00
CA SER A 816 -3.91 21.16 25.76
C SER A 816 -3.41 21.22 24.31
N GLY A 817 -4.24 21.65 23.36
CA GLY A 817 -3.95 21.62 21.92
C GLY A 817 -3.82 20.20 21.33
N LYS A 818 -4.06 19.14 22.12
CA LYS A 818 -3.93 17.75 21.65
C LYS A 818 -5.04 17.42 20.65
N PRO A 819 -4.73 16.69 19.56
CA PRO A 819 -5.72 16.21 18.60
C PRO A 819 -6.61 15.14 19.23
N VAL A 820 -7.88 15.11 18.81
CA VAL A 820 -8.84 14.03 19.09
C VAL A 820 -9.43 13.60 17.74
N PHE A 821 -9.56 12.30 17.51
CA PHE A 821 -10.04 11.77 16.24
C PHE A 821 -11.57 11.85 16.11
N MET A 822 -12.08 11.66 14.90
CA MET A 822 -13.50 11.80 14.57
C MET A 822 -14.07 10.44 14.16
N TYR A 823 -14.90 9.82 14.99
CA TYR A 823 -15.60 8.60 14.57
C TYR A 823 -16.69 8.95 13.57
N SER A 824 -16.50 8.58 12.30
CA SER A 824 -17.25 9.16 11.18
C SER A 824 -17.18 10.69 11.26
N MET A 825 -18.27 11.36 11.62
CA MET A 825 -18.40 12.81 11.70
C MET A 825 -17.85 13.41 13.00
N GLY A 826 -17.68 12.61 14.07
CA GLY A 826 -17.49 13.15 15.42
C GLY A 826 -18.70 13.98 15.86
N GLY A 827 -19.90 13.48 15.55
CA GLY A 827 -21.17 14.20 15.60
C GLY A 827 -21.72 14.47 17.00
N MET A 828 -21.18 13.81 18.04
CA MET A 828 -21.57 14.05 19.44
C MET A 828 -20.83 15.27 20.01
N ALA A 829 -20.87 16.39 19.28
CA ALA A 829 -20.27 17.68 19.62
C ALA A 829 -21.11 18.84 19.07
N GLU A 830 -21.04 20.01 19.71
CA GLU A 830 -21.83 21.20 19.35
C GLU A 830 -21.55 21.69 17.92
N TYR A 831 -20.36 21.43 17.39
CA TYR A 831 -20.06 21.57 15.97
C TYR A 831 -19.25 20.39 15.45
N CYS A 832 -19.46 20.02 14.20
CA CYS A 832 -18.67 19.03 13.48
C CYS A 832 -18.28 19.56 12.08
N VAL A 833 -17.17 19.04 11.53
CA VAL A 833 -16.70 19.39 10.18
C VAL A 833 -16.75 18.15 9.31
N VAL A 834 -17.46 18.23 8.18
CA VAL A 834 -17.67 17.09 7.28
C VAL A 834 -17.47 17.49 5.83
N PRO A 835 -17.10 16.55 4.93
CA PRO A 835 -17.10 16.78 3.50
C PRO A 835 -18.49 17.16 3.00
N ALA A 836 -18.60 18.18 2.15
CA ALA A 836 -19.89 18.68 1.67
C ALA A 836 -20.78 17.60 0.99
N ASN A 837 -20.14 16.57 0.43
CA ASN A 837 -20.79 15.45 -0.25
C ASN A 837 -21.51 14.47 0.69
N ALA A 838 -21.29 14.55 2.00
CA ALA A 838 -21.99 13.75 3.01
C ALA A 838 -23.37 14.31 3.40
N LEU A 839 -23.68 15.55 3.00
CA LEU A 839 -24.82 16.33 3.49
C LEU A 839 -25.95 16.45 2.47
N SER A 840 -27.18 16.37 2.96
CA SER A 840 -28.41 16.76 2.26
C SER A 840 -29.15 17.85 3.04
N VAL A 841 -29.82 18.76 2.33
CA VAL A 841 -30.74 19.75 2.95
C VAL A 841 -31.90 19.01 3.61
N LEU A 842 -32.29 19.47 4.79
CA LEU A 842 -33.46 19.00 5.53
C LEU A 842 -34.55 20.10 5.50
N PRO A 843 -35.74 19.84 4.94
CA PRO A 843 -36.82 20.82 4.90
C PRO A 843 -37.45 21.03 6.28
N ASP A 844 -38.04 22.20 6.49
CA ASP A 844 -38.69 22.58 7.76
C ASP A 844 -39.97 21.78 8.07
N SER A 845 -40.50 21.06 7.08
CA SER A 845 -41.60 20.10 7.20
C SER A 845 -41.26 18.88 8.06
N LEU A 846 -39.96 18.59 8.27
CA LEU A 846 -39.49 17.43 9.02
C LEU A 846 -39.05 17.76 10.45
N PRO A 847 -39.26 16.84 11.41
CA PRO A 847 -38.83 17.04 12.79
C PRO A 847 -37.30 17.08 12.86
N TYR A 848 -36.75 18.27 13.15
CA TYR A 848 -35.33 18.57 12.99
C TYR A 848 -34.42 17.61 13.76
N LYS A 849 -34.70 17.36 15.04
CA LYS A 849 -33.86 16.52 15.91
C LYS A 849 -33.99 15.03 15.56
N GLU A 850 -35.21 14.56 15.35
CA GLU A 850 -35.49 13.16 15.04
C GLU A 850 -34.98 12.75 13.66
N SER A 851 -34.81 13.70 12.73
CA SER A 851 -34.21 13.46 11.42
C SER A 851 -32.74 13.00 11.48
N ALA A 852 -32.07 13.11 12.64
CA ALA A 852 -30.75 12.54 12.90
C ALA A 852 -30.59 11.09 12.42
N ILE A 853 -31.59 10.24 12.68
CA ILE A 853 -31.55 8.80 12.37
C ILE A 853 -31.59 8.50 10.86
N LEU A 854 -31.90 9.49 10.03
CA LEU A 854 -31.81 9.37 8.57
C LEU A 854 -30.38 9.07 8.12
N GLY A 855 -29.37 9.53 8.86
CA GLY A 855 -27.96 9.47 8.48
C GLY A 855 -27.31 8.08 8.54
N CYS A 856 -27.86 7.16 9.33
CA CYS A 856 -27.36 5.78 9.43
C CYS A 856 -28.52 4.78 9.48
N ALA A 857 -29.32 4.74 10.56
CA ALA A 857 -30.40 3.76 10.73
C ALA A 857 -31.31 3.57 9.49
N VAL A 858 -31.89 4.66 8.98
CA VAL A 858 -32.79 4.60 7.81
C VAL A 858 -32.02 4.46 6.50
N PHE A 859 -30.85 5.09 6.40
CA PHE A 859 -29.96 5.02 5.23
C PHE A 859 -29.45 3.61 4.93
N THR A 860 -29.05 2.88 5.97
CA THR A 860 -28.55 1.50 5.85
C THR A 860 -29.69 0.53 5.54
N ALA A 861 -30.86 0.68 6.19
CA ALA A 861 -32.04 -0.10 5.85
C ALA A 861 -32.48 0.13 4.38
N TYR A 862 -32.49 1.39 3.93
CA TYR A 862 -32.81 1.72 2.54
C TYR A 862 -31.79 1.15 1.56
N GLY A 863 -30.48 1.28 1.84
CA GLY A 863 -29.44 0.71 0.98
C GLY A 863 -29.56 -0.81 0.84
N ALA A 864 -29.83 -1.50 1.94
CA ALA A 864 -30.07 -2.94 1.94
C ALA A 864 -31.31 -3.33 1.12
N MET A 865 -32.44 -2.63 1.29
CA MET A 865 -33.69 -2.94 0.57
C MET A 865 -33.60 -2.56 -0.93
N ALA A 866 -33.03 -1.40 -1.25
CA ALA A 866 -33.02 -0.85 -2.61
C ALA A 866 -31.89 -1.42 -3.50
N HIS A 867 -30.69 -1.68 -2.95
CA HIS A 867 -29.51 -2.05 -3.75
C HIS A 867 -29.07 -3.52 -3.57
N ALA A 868 -29.14 -4.08 -2.35
CA ALA A 868 -28.74 -5.47 -2.11
C ALA A 868 -29.91 -6.45 -2.36
N ALA A 869 -31.04 -6.20 -1.70
CA ALA A 869 -32.26 -6.99 -1.85
C ALA A 869 -32.96 -6.71 -3.18
N GLU A 870 -32.93 -5.46 -3.69
CA GLU A 870 -33.69 -5.02 -4.87
C GLU A 870 -35.20 -5.37 -4.75
N VAL A 871 -35.81 -5.07 -3.58
CA VAL A 871 -37.20 -5.43 -3.23
C VAL A 871 -38.19 -5.01 -4.32
N ARG A 872 -39.15 -5.89 -4.60
CA ARG A 872 -40.24 -5.70 -5.56
C ARG A 872 -41.60 -5.72 -4.86
N ALA A 873 -42.59 -5.14 -5.54
CA ALA A 873 -43.98 -5.24 -5.11
C ALA A 873 -44.44 -6.70 -5.12
N GLY A 874 -44.91 -7.20 -3.97
CA GLY A 874 -45.33 -8.59 -3.79
C GLY A 874 -44.22 -9.55 -3.32
N ASP A 875 -43.00 -9.07 -3.07
CA ASP A 875 -41.99 -9.88 -2.38
C ASP A 875 -42.37 -10.06 -0.91
N SER A 876 -42.14 -11.26 -0.37
CA SER A 876 -42.23 -11.55 1.06
C SER A 876 -40.88 -11.30 1.77
N VAL A 877 -40.90 -10.61 2.91
CA VAL A 877 -39.69 -10.16 3.61
C VAL A 877 -39.70 -10.59 5.08
N ALA A 878 -38.69 -11.33 5.52
CA ALA A 878 -38.40 -11.53 6.93
C ALA A 878 -37.29 -10.57 7.39
N VAL A 879 -37.43 -9.99 8.58
CA VAL A 879 -36.40 -9.15 9.19
C VAL A 879 -36.08 -9.70 10.57
N ILE A 880 -34.83 -10.10 10.77
CA ILE A 880 -34.31 -10.65 12.03
C ILE A 880 -33.61 -9.51 12.77
N GLY A 881 -34.28 -9.02 13.80
CA GLY A 881 -34.13 -7.66 14.35
C GLY A 881 -35.15 -6.67 13.75
N ILE A 882 -35.31 -5.48 14.34
CA ILE A 882 -36.24 -4.47 13.82
C ILE A 882 -35.60 -3.65 12.69
N ALA A 883 -36.09 -3.82 11.47
CA ALA A 883 -35.93 -2.86 10.37
C ALA A 883 -37.21 -2.82 9.52
N ARG A 884 -37.45 -1.69 8.85
CA ARG A 884 -38.63 -1.50 8.00
C ARG A 884 -38.32 -1.90 6.55
N ALA A 885 -39.11 -2.82 5.99
CA ALA A 885 -39.11 -3.12 4.56
C ALA A 885 -40.09 -2.19 3.82
N PHE A 886 -39.74 -1.74 2.62
CA PHE A 886 -40.59 -0.90 1.77
C PHE A 886 -41.11 -1.73 0.58
N GLY A 887 -42.42 -1.71 0.33
CA GLY A 887 -43.04 -2.29 -0.87
C GLY A 887 -43.32 -3.80 -0.86
N ALA A 888 -42.92 -4.52 0.18
CA ALA A 888 -43.25 -5.93 0.41
C ALA A 888 -44.74 -6.14 0.71
N SER A 889 -45.32 -7.29 0.32
CA SER A 889 -46.68 -7.67 0.71
C SER A 889 -46.74 -8.17 2.16
N ASP A 890 -45.76 -9.02 2.50
CA ASP A 890 -45.68 -9.71 3.78
C ASP A 890 -44.38 -9.34 4.46
N ILE A 891 -44.48 -8.73 5.64
CA ILE A 891 -43.33 -8.28 6.43
C ILE A 891 -43.39 -9.02 7.77
N ILE A 892 -42.49 -9.99 7.95
CA ILE A 892 -42.37 -10.82 9.14
C ILE A 892 -41.23 -10.26 10.00
N ALA A 893 -41.56 -9.66 11.13
CA ALA A 893 -40.57 -9.19 12.10
C ALA A 893 -40.23 -10.30 13.11
N VAL A 894 -38.94 -10.56 13.31
CA VAL A 894 -38.43 -11.55 14.28
C VAL A 894 -37.57 -10.83 15.31
N ASP A 895 -37.92 -10.97 16.58
CA ASP A 895 -37.17 -10.45 17.74
C ASP A 895 -37.39 -11.42 18.91
N VAL A 896 -36.81 -11.12 20.07
CA VAL A 896 -36.99 -11.89 21.31
C VAL A 896 -37.86 -11.15 22.34
N HIS A 897 -38.14 -9.86 22.12
CA HIS A 897 -38.98 -9.05 23.01
C HIS A 897 -40.32 -8.68 22.37
N ASP A 898 -41.42 -9.03 23.04
CA ASP A 898 -42.77 -8.77 22.51
C ASP A 898 -43.08 -7.27 22.33
N GLU A 899 -42.54 -6.40 23.19
CA GLU A 899 -42.69 -4.94 23.04
C GLU A 899 -42.10 -4.44 21.72
N LYS A 900 -40.96 -5.00 21.31
CA LYS A 900 -40.30 -4.68 20.03
C LYS A 900 -41.13 -5.18 18.84
N LEU A 901 -41.72 -6.37 18.97
CA LEU A 901 -42.61 -6.94 17.96
C LEU A 901 -43.91 -6.10 17.80
N GLN A 902 -44.55 -5.69 18.89
CA GLN A 902 -45.72 -4.78 18.80
C GLN A 902 -45.33 -3.44 18.17
N LYS A 903 -44.13 -2.91 18.50
CA LYS A 903 -43.63 -1.70 17.86
C LYS A 903 -43.34 -1.90 16.36
N ALA A 904 -42.84 -3.07 15.95
CA ALA A 904 -42.61 -3.41 14.55
C ALA A 904 -43.90 -3.37 13.70
N LYS A 905 -45.04 -3.80 14.26
CA LYS A 905 -46.35 -3.66 13.59
C LYS A 905 -46.69 -2.19 13.27
N THR A 906 -46.37 -1.26 14.16
CA THR A 906 -46.56 0.19 13.90
C THR A 906 -45.66 0.75 12.79
N PHE A 907 -44.62 0.03 12.39
CA PHE A 907 -43.78 0.34 11.23
C PHE A 907 -44.16 -0.45 9.97
N GLY A 908 -45.23 -1.25 10.00
CA GLY A 908 -45.75 -2.01 8.86
C GLY A 908 -45.42 -3.50 8.85
N ALA A 909 -44.89 -4.08 9.94
CA ALA A 909 -44.81 -5.53 10.04
C ALA A 909 -46.21 -6.16 10.03
N THR A 910 -46.49 -7.04 9.07
CA THR A 910 -47.76 -7.76 8.97
C THR A 910 -47.83 -8.94 9.94
N HIS A 911 -46.68 -9.57 10.18
CA HIS A 911 -46.53 -10.71 11.09
C HIS A 911 -45.36 -10.47 12.07
N THR A 912 -45.42 -11.15 13.21
CA THR A 912 -44.42 -11.05 14.28
C THR A 912 -44.15 -12.43 14.85
N VAL A 913 -42.88 -12.75 15.11
CA VAL A 913 -42.42 -14.05 15.61
C VAL A 913 -41.48 -13.82 16.79
N ASN A 914 -41.73 -14.46 17.93
CA ASN A 914 -40.85 -14.38 19.09
C ASN A 914 -39.90 -15.58 19.13
N ALA A 915 -38.64 -15.36 18.79
CA ALA A 915 -37.63 -16.42 18.67
C ALA A 915 -37.19 -17.08 20.00
N ILE A 916 -37.74 -16.67 21.15
CA ILE A 916 -37.65 -17.41 22.42
C ILE A 916 -38.81 -18.41 22.57
N GLN A 917 -39.99 -18.08 22.03
CA GLN A 917 -41.23 -18.85 22.23
C GLN A 917 -41.42 -19.95 21.19
N GLU A 918 -40.91 -19.76 19.96
CA GLU A 918 -41.10 -20.66 18.82
C GLU A 918 -39.88 -20.69 17.89
N ASP A 919 -39.70 -21.77 17.10
CA ASP A 919 -38.68 -21.79 16.05
C ASP A 919 -39.09 -20.83 14.92
N ALA A 920 -38.33 -19.75 14.81
CA ALA A 920 -38.65 -18.68 13.88
C ALA A 920 -38.44 -19.05 12.40
N ILE A 921 -37.64 -20.07 12.07
CA ILE A 921 -37.49 -20.56 10.69
C ILE A 921 -38.73 -21.38 10.32
N GLU A 922 -39.19 -22.24 11.22
CA GLU A 922 -40.44 -22.99 11.03
C GLU A 922 -41.62 -22.04 10.94
N LYS A 923 -41.71 -21.03 11.80
CA LYS A 923 -42.80 -20.04 11.76
C LYS A 923 -42.78 -19.17 10.51
N ILE A 924 -41.61 -18.73 10.05
CA ILE A 924 -41.47 -18.04 8.75
C ILE A 924 -41.98 -18.94 7.61
N ARG A 925 -41.65 -20.23 7.62
CA ARG A 925 -42.16 -21.18 6.60
C ARG A 925 -43.66 -21.38 6.71
N GLU A 926 -44.22 -21.52 7.90
CA GLU A 926 -45.66 -21.63 8.13
C GLU A 926 -46.42 -20.45 7.49
N ILE A 927 -45.99 -19.22 7.81
CA ILE A 927 -46.56 -17.97 7.26
C ILE A 927 -46.42 -17.89 5.73
N THR A 928 -45.34 -18.44 5.17
CA THR A 928 -45.03 -18.38 3.72
C THR A 928 -45.42 -19.65 2.94
N GLY A 929 -46.36 -20.45 3.47
CA GLY A 929 -46.87 -21.64 2.76
C GLY A 929 -45.83 -22.74 2.55
N GLY A 930 -44.91 -22.90 3.49
CA GLY A 930 -43.83 -23.89 3.52
C GLY A 930 -42.55 -23.51 2.78
N MET A 931 -42.56 -22.42 1.98
CA MET A 931 -41.46 -22.09 1.08
C MET A 931 -40.32 -21.32 1.74
N GLY A 932 -40.61 -20.44 2.70
CA GLY A 932 -39.71 -19.38 3.14
C GLY A 932 -39.92 -18.07 2.36
N VAL A 933 -39.27 -17.00 2.82
CA VAL A 933 -39.41 -15.65 2.25
C VAL A 933 -38.60 -15.44 0.96
N ASP A 934 -39.01 -14.49 0.13
CA ASP A 934 -38.21 -13.98 -1.00
C ASP A 934 -36.92 -13.34 -0.51
N ILE A 935 -37.01 -12.56 0.57
CA ILE A 935 -35.90 -11.78 1.11
C ILE A 935 -35.86 -11.96 2.64
N ALA A 936 -34.72 -12.33 3.20
CA ALA A 936 -34.48 -12.27 4.63
C ALA A 936 -33.40 -11.23 4.93
N VAL A 937 -33.52 -10.49 6.03
CA VAL A 937 -32.57 -9.44 6.41
C VAL A 937 -32.07 -9.70 7.83
N GLU A 938 -30.75 -9.77 7.98
CA GLU A 938 -30.06 -9.92 9.27
C GLU A 938 -29.54 -8.56 9.73
N ALA A 939 -29.95 -8.12 10.92
CA ALA A 939 -29.65 -6.80 11.46
C ALA A 939 -28.96 -6.81 12.85
N LEU A 940 -28.49 -7.98 13.33
CA LEU A 940 -27.95 -8.16 14.69
C LEU A 940 -26.48 -8.59 14.73
N GLY A 941 -25.92 -9.11 13.62
CA GLY A 941 -24.50 -9.42 13.50
C GLY A 941 -24.05 -10.65 14.31
N LYS A 942 -24.95 -11.61 14.56
CA LYS A 942 -24.64 -12.84 15.32
C LYS A 942 -24.56 -14.07 14.41
N PRO A 943 -23.66 -15.05 14.68
CA PRO A 943 -23.60 -16.30 13.92
C PRO A 943 -24.94 -17.06 13.83
N GLN A 944 -25.71 -17.07 14.92
CA GLN A 944 -27.01 -17.72 14.99
C GLN A 944 -28.04 -17.06 14.07
N THR A 945 -28.14 -15.73 14.11
CA THR A 945 -29.10 -14.95 13.31
C THR A 945 -28.70 -14.89 11.83
N PHE A 946 -27.39 -14.94 11.53
CA PHE A 946 -26.88 -15.18 10.18
C PHE A 946 -27.40 -16.50 9.61
N LEU A 947 -27.21 -17.62 10.33
CA LEU A 947 -27.66 -18.93 9.87
C LEU A 947 -29.19 -18.95 9.70
N GLN A 948 -29.92 -18.41 10.68
CA GLN A 948 -31.37 -18.27 10.65
C GLN A 948 -31.85 -17.47 9.41
N CYS A 949 -31.18 -16.36 9.08
CA CYS A 949 -31.46 -15.54 7.89
C CYS A 949 -31.28 -16.35 6.60
N VAL A 950 -30.13 -17.02 6.44
CA VAL A 950 -29.83 -17.87 5.28
C VAL A 950 -30.79 -19.07 5.19
N GLN A 951 -31.31 -19.57 6.32
CA GLN A 951 -32.22 -20.71 6.35
C GLN A 951 -33.69 -20.36 6.10
N SER A 952 -34.07 -19.10 6.33
CA SER A 952 -35.44 -18.56 6.20
C SER A 952 -35.86 -18.22 4.78
N VAL A 953 -34.91 -18.01 3.85
CA VAL A 953 -35.22 -17.73 2.43
C VAL A 953 -35.58 -18.99 1.65
N LYS A 954 -36.51 -18.83 0.70
CA LYS A 954 -36.88 -19.85 -0.28
C LYS A 954 -35.81 -20.00 -1.37
N ASP A 955 -35.93 -21.04 -2.20
CA ASP A 955 -35.07 -21.21 -3.37
C ASP A 955 -35.17 -20.00 -4.32
N GLY A 956 -34.03 -19.41 -4.69
CA GLY A 956 -33.98 -18.17 -5.47
C GLY A 956 -34.02 -16.88 -4.63
N GLY A 957 -34.31 -16.98 -3.33
CA GLY A 957 -34.39 -15.82 -2.43
C GLY A 957 -33.03 -15.20 -2.04
N LYS A 958 -33.08 -14.02 -1.42
CA LYS A 958 -31.91 -13.22 -1.03
C LYS A 958 -31.83 -13.05 0.50
N ALA A 959 -30.79 -13.57 1.13
CA ALA A 959 -30.44 -13.31 2.53
C ALA A 959 -29.46 -12.12 2.59
N VAL A 960 -29.88 -10.99 3.14
CA VAL A 960 -29.10 -9.74 3.17
C VAL A 960 -28.56 -9.49 4.57
N MET A 961 -27.24 -9.30 4.67
CA MET A 961 -26.52 -9.13 5.92
C MET A 961 -26.18 -7.65 6.13
N ILE A 962 -26.69 -7.08 7.21
CA ILE A 962 -26.47 -5.68 7.62
C ILE A 962 -25.75 -5.62 8.98
N GLY A 963 -26.06 -6.56 9.88
CA GLY A 963 -25.50 -6.60 11.23
C GLY A 963 -23.97 -6.68 11.25
N LEU A 964 -23.35 -5.84 12.09
CA LEU A 964 -21.91 -5.87 12.32
C LEU A 964 -21.61 -6.82 13.48
N ALA A 965 -20.68 -7.75 13.25
CA ALA A 965 -20.21 -8.70 14.25
C ALA A 965 -18.89 -8.23 14.87
N GLN A 966 -18.51 -8.85 16.00
CA GLN A 966 -17.15 -8.73 16.53
C GLN A 966 -16.12 -9.22 15.50
N SER A 967 -14.96 -8.56 15.44
CA SER A 967 -13.86 -8.97 14.55
C SER A 967 -13.48 -10.44 14.74
N GLY A 968 -13.56 -11.23 13.66
CA GLY A 968 -13.27 -12.66 13.66
C GLY A 968 -14.48 -13.60 13.82
N ALA A 969 -15.70 -13.07 14.00
CA ALA A 969 -16.91 -13.89 14.01
C ALA A 969 -17.17 -14.57 12.64
N VAL A 970 -17.66 -15.81 12.67
CA VAL A 970 -17.92 -16.64 11.48
C VAL A 970 -19.41 -16.93 11.36
N GLY A 971 -19.97 -16.78 10.16
CA GLY A 971 -21.32 -17.23 9.81
C GLY A 971 -21.26 -18.54 9.04
N GLU A 972 -21.91 -19.58 9.56
CA GLU A 972 -21.90 -20.92 8.96
C GLU A 972 -23.01 -21.09 7.90
N VAL A 973 -22.76 -21.96 6.92
CA VAL A 973 -23.75 -22.39 5.91
C VAL A 973 -23.60 -23.90 5.68
N ASP A 974 -24.71 -24.64 5.76
CA ASP A 974 -24.69 -26.09 5.51
C ASP A 974 -24.14 -26.43 4.11
N ILE A 975 -23.14 -27.30 4.08
CA ILE A 975 -22.42 -27.69 2.85
C ILE A 975 -23.36 -28.41 1.87
N ASN A 976 -24.31 -29.21 2.36
CA ASN A 976 -25.26 -29.90 1.50
C ASN A 976 -26.23 -28.92 0.83
N ARG A 977 -26.73 -27.90 1.56
CA ARG A 977 -27.56 -26.82 1.04
C ARG A 977 -26.77 -25.93 0.08
N LEU A 978 -25.53 -25.57 0.41
CA LEU A 978 -24.61 -24.83 -0.46
C LEU A 978 -24.46 -25.52 -1.83
N VAL A 979 -24.17 -26.83 -1.84
CA VAL A 979 -23.99 -27.62 -3.07
C VAL A 979 -25.31 -27.90 -3.79
N ARG A 980 -26.35 -28.39 -3.09
CA ARG A 980 -27.62 -28.84 -3.72
C ARG A 980 -28.51 -27.68 -4.15
N ARG A 981 -28.55 -26.58 -3.37
CA ARG A 981 -29.38 -25.38 -3.64
C ARG A 981 -28.59 -24.23 -4.27
N LYS A 982 -27.30 -24.44 -4.57
CA LYS A 982 -26.40 -23.50 -5.27
C LYS A 982 -26.39 -22.11 -4.62
N VAL A 983 -26.10 -22.07 -3.32
CA VAL A 983 -26.05 -20.80 -2.57
C VAL A 983 -24.87 -19.97 -3.06
N TYR A 984 -25.13 -18.73 -3.50
CA TYR A 984 -24.11 -17.76 -3.88
C TYR A 984 -23.81 -16.83 -2.69
N ILE A 985 -22.54 -16.57 -2.41
CA ILE A 985 -22.13 -15.56 -1.44
C ILE A 985 -21.54 -14.37 -2.20
N LEU A 986 -22.24 -13.24 -2.14
CA LEU A 986 -21.91 -11.99 -2.83
C LEU A 986 -21.45 -10.95 -1.79
N LEU A 987 -20.13 -10.76 -1.72
CA LEU A 987 -19.51 -9.85 -0.75
C LEU A 987 -19.36 -8.45 -1.34
N SER A 988 -19.87 -7.44 -0.63
CA SER A 988 -19.59 -6.02 -0.92
C SER A 988 -18.19 -5.66 -0.43
N LEU A 989 -17.18 -5.85 -1.28
CA LEU A 989 -15.77 -5.58 -0.94
C LEU A 989 -15.43 -4.09 -1.06
N SER A 990 -15.51 -3.35 0.04
CA SER A 990 -14.75 -2.12 0.21
C SER A 990 -13.26 -2.47 0.36
N ASN A 991 -12.45 -2.17 -0.66
CA ASN A 991 -11.01 -2.43 -0.76
C ASN A 991 -10.56 -3.91 -0.86
N LEU A 992 -10.84 -4.55 -2.01
CA LEU A 992 -9.98 -5.59 -2.58
C LEU A 992 -10.01 -5.52 -4.11
N ILE A 993 -8.85 -5.28 -4.73
CA ILE A 993 -8.69 -5.31 -6.19
C ILE A 993 -8.71 -6.77 -6.65
N GLU A 994 -9.60 -7.08 -7.60
CA GLU A 994 -9.71 -8.34 -8.35
C GLU A 994 -9.24 -9.64 -7.64
N SER A 995 -10.17 -10.33 -6.99
CA SER A 995 -10.06 -11.78 -6.77
C SER A 995 -11.43 -12.42 -6.95
N THR A 996 -11.56 -13.21 -8.02
CA THR A 996 -12.84 -13.78 -8.45
C THR A 996 -13.12 -15.06 -7.66
N VAL A 997 -14.12 -15.03 -6.78
CA VAL A 997 -14.61 -16.23 -6.08
C VAL A 997 -15.53 -17.02 -7.01
N TYR A 998 -15.07 -18.20 -7.45
CA TYR A 998 -15.93 -19.24 -8.03
C TYR A 998 -15.78 -20.53 -7.21
N ILE A 999 -16.78 -20.83 -6.40
CA ILE A 999 -16.97 -22.17 -5.83
C ILE A 999 -17.92 -22.92 -6.76
N LEU A 1000 -17.43 -24.01 -7.36
CA LEU A 1000 -18.24 -24.96 -8.11
C LEU A 1000 -17.74 -26.38 -7.82
N ILE A 1001 -18.47 -27.10 -6.97
CA ILE A 1001 -18.34 -28.56 -6.84
C ILE A 1001 -19.67 -29.17 -7.28
N SER A 1002 -19.60 -29.97 -8.35
CA SER A 1002 -20.60 -30.98 -8.63
C SER A 1002 -19.94 -32.13 -9.40
N LEU A 1003 -19.76 -33.25 -8.70
CA LEU A 1003 -19.58 -34.55 -9.33
C LEU A 1003 -20.93 -35.27 -9.24
N SER A 1004 -21.43 -35.81 -10.36
CA SER A 1004 -21.23 -37.23 -10.63
C SER A 1004 -22.10 -37.74 -11.80
N HIS A 1005 -21.69 -38.90 -12.36
CA HIS A 1005 -22.46 -39.81 -13.22
C HIS A 1005 -23.03 -39.29 -14.56
N SER A 1006 -22.19 -39.30 -15.59
CA SER A 1006 -22.29 -40.34 -16.64
C SER A 1006 -21.06 -40.35 -17.54
N TYR A 1007 -20.57 -41.54 -17.91
CA TYR A 1007 -19.34 -41.71 -18.68
C TYR A 1007 -19.53 -41.36 -20.16
N TYR A 1008 -18.99 -40.22 -20.59
CA TYR A 1008 -18.35 -40.06 -21.89
C TYR A 1008 -17.03 -39.30 -21.69
N LEU A 1009 -15.91 -39.91 -22.06
CA LEU A 1009 -14.59 -39.26 -21.99
C LEU A 1009 -14.52 -38.11 -23.00
N VAL A 1010 -14.45 -36.87 -22.51
CA VAL A 1010 -13.92 -35.73 -23.28
C VAL A 1010 -12.96 -34.96 -22.38
N SER A 1011 -11.67 -35.13 -22.62
CA SER A 1011 -10.62 -34.34 -21.99
C SER A 1011 -10.61 -32.92 -22.58
N VAL A 1012 -10.58 -31.90 -21.71
CA VAL A 1012 -10.50 -30.49 -22.12
C VAL A 1012 -9.21 -29.87 -21.59
N PHE A 1013 -8.24 -29.69 -22.48
CA PHE A 1013 -7.05 -28.86 -22.25
C PHE A 1013 -7.35 -27.38 -22.58
N PRO A 1014 -6.80 -26.40 -21.83
CA PRO A 1014 -6.81 -25.00 -22.25
C PRO A 1014 -5.72 -24.75 -23.31
N SER A 1015 -6.04 -25.01 -24.58
CA SER A 1015 -5.30 -24.53 -25.75
C SER A 1015 -6.29 -24.07 -26.84
N PRO A 1016 -6.27 -22.79 -27.26
CA PRO A 1016 -7.30 -22.25 -28.15
C PRO A 1016 -6.98 -22.47 -29.64
N SER A 1017 -6.89 -23.74 -30.11
CA SER A 1017 -6.69 -24.00 -31.55
C SER A 1017 -7.20 -25.33 -32.12
N MET A 1018 -8.38 -25.82 -31.74
CA MET A 1018 -9.22 -26.59 -32.69
C MET A 1018 -10.69 -26.59 -32.26
N GLY A 1019 -11.57 -26.14 -33.16
CA GLY A 1019 -13.00 -26.07 -32.90
C GLY A 1019 -13.73 -27.32 -33.37
N ILE A 1020 -14.36 -28.04 -32.44
CA ILE A 1020 -15.59 -28.77 -32.75
C ILE A 1020 -16.68 -27.70 -32.94
N LYS A 1021 -17.24 -27.61 -34.15
CA LYS A 1021 -18.29 -26.62 -34.47
C LYS A 1021 -19.59 -26.95 -33.73
N ILE A 1022 -19.86 -26.26 -32.63
CA ILE A 1022 -21.24 -26.07 -32.15
C ILE A 1022 -21.68 -24.66 -32.55
N HIS A 1023 -22.75 -24.60 -33.35
CA HIS A 1023 -23.25 -23.36 -33.97
C HIS A 1023 -24.02 -22.51 -32.94
N LEU A 1024 -23.30 -21.74 -32.11
CA LEU A 1024 -23.91 -20.81 -31.16
C LEU A 1024 -24.21 -19.44 -31.78
N ASN A 1025 -25.23 -19.44 -32.64
CA ASN A 1025 -26.01 -18.23 -32.87
C ASN A 1025 -26.64 -17.76 -31.54
N SER A 1026 -26.72 -16.44 -31.35
CA SER A 1026 -27.16 -15.72 -30.13
C SER A 1026 -26.20 -15.76 -28.92
N ARG A 1027 -25.57 -14.61 -28.61
CA ARG A 1027 -24.84 -14.39 -27.34
C ARG A 1027 -25.36 -13.25 -26.46
N LYS A 1028 -26.12 -12.26 -26.96
CA LYS A 1028 -26.83 -11.29 -26.08
C LYS A 1028 -27.85 -12.00 -25.17
N LYS A 1029 -28.76 -12.80 -25.76
CA LYS A 1029 -29.75 -13.60 -25.01
C LYS A 1029 -29.13 -14.58 -23.99
N ASN A 1030 -27.87 -15.00 -24.15
CA ASN A 1030 -27.24 -15.97 -23.25
C ASN A 1030 -26.61 -15.34 -22.00
N ILE A 1031 -26.20 -14.07 -22.02
CA ILE A 1031 -25.75 -13.36 -20.80
C ILE A 1031 -26.96 -12.99 -19.93
N GLU A 1032 -28.06 -12.55 -20.55
CA GLU A 1032 -29.34 -12.34 -19.86
C GLU A 1032 -29.84 -13.64 -19.23
N LYS A 1033 -29.93 -14.74 -19.99
CA LYS A 1033 -30.24 -16.08 -19.45
C LYS A 1033 -29.29 -16.54 -18.34
N LEU A 1034 -28.03 -16.10 -18.32
CA LEU A 1034 -27.09 -16.44 -17.24
C LEU A 1034 -27.39 -15.63 -15.97
N LYS A 1035 -27.68 -14.33 -16.10
CA LYS A 1035 -28.17 -13.48 -14.99
C LYS A 1035 -29.49 -14.00 -14.43
N ASP A 1036 -30.42 -14.40 -15.30
CA ASP A 1036 -31.70 -14.96 -14.89
C ASP A 1036 -31.55 -16.35 -14.26
N ARG A 1037 -30.56 -17.15 -14.70
CA ARG A 1037 -30.17 -18.40 -14.02
C ARG A 1037 -29.51 -18.19 -12.66
N ILE A 1038 -28.83 -17.07 -12.41
CA ILE A 1038 -28.29 -16.72 -11.08
C ILE A 1038 -29.43 -16.34 -10.13
N LYS A 1039 -30.42 -15.56 -10.61
CA LYS A 1039 -31.64 -15.17 -9.86
C LYS A 1039 -32.53 -16.35 -9.42
N LEU A 1040 -32.31 -17.56 -9.95
CA LEU A 1040 -33.03 -18.78 -9.56
C LEU A 1040 -32.36 -19.55 -8.41
N ASN A 1041 -31.26 -19.05 -7.83
CA ASN A 1041 -30.59 -19.69 -6.69
C ASN A 1041 -30.49 -18.71 -5.51
N ILE A 1042 -30.32 -19.27 -4.31
CA ILE A 1042 -30.21 -18.49 -3.07
C ILE A 1042 -28.96 -17.60 -3.11
N GLN A 1043 -29.09 -16.34 -2.71
CA GLN A 1043 -28.00 -15.37 -2.63
C GLN A 1043 -27.83 -14.84 -1.21
N VAL A 1044 -26.61 -14.86 -0.68
CA VAL A 1044 -26.21 -14.23 0.59
C VAL A 1044 -25.44 -12.96 0.25
N ILE A 1045 -25.92 -11.79 0.66
CA ILE A 1045 -25.43 -10.49 0.17
C ILE A 1045 -25.09 -9.57 1.35
N GLY A 1046 -23.87 -9.04 1.40
CA GLY A 1046 -23.50 -8.02 2.40
C GLY A 1046 -23.90 -6.61 1.97
N SER A 1047 -24.46 -5.80 2.88
CA SER A 1047 -24.87 -4.41 2.63
C SER A 1047 -24.41 -3.47 3.73
N TYR A 1048 -23.57 -2.48 3.39
CA TYR A 1048 -23.01 -1.54 4.37
C TYR A 1048 -23.77 -0.20 4.50
N GLY A 1049 -24.56 0.19 3.49
CA GLY A 1049 -25.23 1.50 3.49
C GLY A 1049 -25.93 1.80 2.16
N GLY A 1050 -26.52 3.00 2.07
CA GLY A 1050 -26.94 3.59 0.79
C GLY A 1050 -25.81 4.38 0.11
N ARG A 1051 -26.13 5.08 -0.99
CA ARG A 1051 -25.21 5.99 -1.69
C ARG A 1051 -25.50 7.42 -1.29
N ALA A 1052 -24.64 8.03 -0.48
CA ALA A 1052 -24.95 9.27 0.25
C ALA A 1052 -25.53 10.39 -0.63
N ARG A 1053 -24.88 10.76 -1.75
CA ARG A 1053 -25.35 11.86 -2.62
C ARG A 1053 -26.62 11.54 -3.41
N GLN A 1054 -26.97 10.26 -3.57
CA GLN A 1054 -28.13 9.82 -4.36
C GLN A 1054 -29.33 9.50 -3.49
N ASP A 1055 -29.12 8.87 -2.34
CA ASP A 1055 -30.18 8.24 -1.56
C ASP A 1055 -30.59 9.04 -0.34
N LEU A 1056 -29.67 9.77 0.31
CA LEU A 1056 -30.05 10.65 1.42
C LEU A 1056 -31.08 11.73 1.00
N PRO A 1057 -30.95 12.40 -0.17
CA PRO A 1057 -31.98 13.32 -0.64
C PRO A 1057 -33.32 12.65 -1.00
N LYS A 1058 -33.30 11.37 -1.43
CA LYS A 1058 -34.54 10.59 -1.66
C LYS A 1058 -35.20 10.25 -0.33
N LEU A 1059 -34.42 9.85 0.67
CA LEU A 1059 -34.91 9.53 2.01
C LEU A 1059 -35.55 10.72 2.70
N VAL A 1060 -34.97 11.91 2.56
CA VAL A 1060 -35.60 13.17 3.03
C VAL A 1060 -36.97 13.35 2.38
N LYS A 1061 -37.10 13.18 1.05
CA LYS A 1061 -38.41 13.27 0.36
C LYS A 1061 -39.39 12.17 0.76
N LEU A 1062 -38.92 10.95 1.00
CA LEU A 1062 -39.75 9.85 1.50
C LEU A 1062 -40.24 10.13 2.93
N ALA A 1063 -39.42 10.74 3.79
CA ALA A 1063 -39.85 11.22 5.10
C ALA A 1063 -40.98 12.26 4.97
N GLU A 1064 -40.76 13.26 4.10
CA GLU A 1064 -41.66 14.39 3.88
C GLU A 1064 -43.02 13.96 3.31
N SER A 1065 -43.04 12.92 2.48
CA SER A 1065 -44.28 12.29 2.01
C SER A 1065 -45.07 11.52 3.07
N GLY A 1066 -44.58 11.46 4.32
CA GLY A 1066 -45.21 10.73 5.42
C GLY A 1066 -45.05 9.20 5.37
N ILE A 1067 -44.37 8.66 4.35
CA ILE A 1067 -44.13 7.21 4.20
C ILE A 1067 -43.47 6.63 5.46
N PHE A 1068 -42.59 7.38 6.14
CA PHE A 1068 -42.12 7.02 7.47
C PHE A 1068 -42.15 8.16 8.48
N ASN A 1069 -42.64 7.85 9.69
CA ASN A 1069 -42.78 8.79 10.78
C ASN A 1069 -41.55 8.73 11.70
N LEU A 1070 -40.70 9.75 11.59
CA LEU A 1070 -39.46 9.90 12.37
C LEU A 1070 -39.74 10.06 13.88
N THR A 1071 -40.76 10.81 14.25
CA THR A 1071 -41.16 11.02 15.65
C THR A 1071 -41.57 9.70 16.33
N ASN A 1072 -42.25 8.82 15.61
CA ASN A 1072 -42.61 7.49 16.12
C ASN A 1072 -41.43 6.51 16.21
N ALA A 1073 -40.35 6.74 15.46
CA ALA A 1073 -39.11 5.96 15.51
C ALA A 1073 -38.22 6.34 16.70
N VAL A 1074 -38.15 7.63 17.04
CA VAL A 1074 -37.38 8.13 18.18
C VAL A 1074 -38.16 7.98 19.49
N THR A 1075 -37.91 6.88 20.19
CA THR A 1075 -38.57 6.52 21.47
C THR A 1075 -38.01 7.20 22.70
N ARG A 1076 -36.79 7.73 22.65
CA ARG A 1076 -36.14 8.45 23.77
C ARG A 1076 -35.40 9.69 23.26
N LYS A 1077 -35.36 10.72 24.10
CA LYS A 1077 -34.57 11.94 23.89
C LYS A 1077 -33.74 12.19 25.15
N TYR A 1078 -32.47 12.48 24.98
CA TYR A 1078 -31.52 12.79 26.05
C TYR A 1078 -30.95 14.18 25.82
N LYS A 1079 -30.56 14.87 26.90
CA LYS A 1079 -29.74 16.09 26.77
C LYS A 1079 -28.29 15.72 26.49
N PHE A 1080 -27.49 16.67 26.01
CA PHE A 1080 -26.06 16.46 25.78
C PHE A 1080 -25.31 16.00 27.03
N GLU A 1081 -25.68 16.54 28.19
CA GLU A 1081 -25.13 16.18 29.50
C GLU A 1081 -25.46 14.72 29.88
N ASP A 1082 -26.57 14.17 29.37
CA ASP A 1082 -27.02 12.79 29.62
C ASP A 1082 -26.51 11.78 28.57
N ALA A 1083 -25.60 12.17 27.66
CA ALA A 1083 -25.22 11.32 26.53
C ALA A 1083 -24.56 9.98 26.93
N ASN A 1084 -23.82 9.93 28.06
CA ASN A 1084 -23.34 8.66 28.64
C ASN A 1084 -24.50 7.72 28.97
N LYS A 1085 -25.54 8.24 29.65
CA LYS A 1085 -26.73 7.48 30.01
C LYS A 1085 -27.47 6.98 28.77
N ALA A 1086 -27.49 7.75 27.69
CA ALA A 1086 -28.07 7.31 26.42
C ALA A 1086 -27.36 6.07 25.84
N TYR A 1087 -26.01 6.02 25.90
CA TYR A 1087 -25.25 4.85 25.50
C TYR A 1087 -25.38 3.67 26.48
N GLU A 1088 -25.47 3.92 27.79
CA GLU A 1088 -25.78 2.88 28.78
C GLU A 1088 -27.17 2.26 28.59
N ASP A 1089 -28.20 3.08 28.40
CA ASP A 1089 -29.58 2.64 28.16
C ASP A 1089 -29.67 1.85 26.85
N LEU A 1090 -28.90 2.24 25.82
CA LEU A 1090 -28.79 1.47 24.58
C LEU A 1090 -28.15 0.09 24.84
N ASN A 1091 -27.04 0.05 25.58
CA ASN A 1091 -26.32 -1.19 25.90
C ASN A 1091 -27.13 -2.14 26.80
N LYS A 1092 -27.96 -1.60 27.70
CA LYS A 1092 -28.87 -2.35 28.58
C LYS A 1092 -30.15 -2.81 27.87
N GLY A 1093 -30.41 -2.34 26.65
CA GLY A 1093 -31.64 -2.64 25.90
C GLY A 1093 -32.87 -1.82 26.32
N ASN A 1094 -32.69 -0.78 27.15
CA ASN A 1094 -33.75 0.10 27.66
C ASN A 1094 -34.35 1.03 26.58
N ILE A 1095 -33.76 1.06 25.38
CA ILE A 1095 -34.20 1.85 24.23
C ILE A 1095 -34.97 0.94 23.27
N LEU A 1096 -36.29 1.10 23.24
CA LEU A 1096 -37.20 0.23 22.48
C LEU A 1096 -37.00 0.32 20.96
N SER A 1097 -36.66 1.49 20.42
CA SER A 1097 -36.40 1.67 18.98
C SER A 1097 -35.17 2.55 18.73
N ARG A 1098 -35.31 3.88 18.71
CA ARG A 1098 -34.19 4.82 18.59
C ARG A 1098 -34.18 5.86 19.70
N ALA A 1099 -33.00 6.45 19.88
CA ALA A 1099 -32.80 7.60 20.74
C ALA A 1099 -31.97 8.66 20.03
N VAL A 1100 -32.19 9.92 20.40
CA VAL A 1100 -31.36 11.06 19.99
C VAL A 1100 -30.87 11.82 21.22
N VAL A 1101 -29.65 12.32 21.13
CA VAL A 1101 -29.08 13.32 22.05
C VAL A 1101 -29.31 14.69 21.43
N GLU A 1102 -30.00 15.56 22.16
CA GLU A 1102 -30.17 16.97 21.81
C GLU A 1102 -28.91 17.71 22.25
N ILE A 1103 -28.20 18.31 21.29
CA ILE A 1103 -26.88 18.93 21.53
C ILE A 1103 -27.01 20.44 21.74
N MET A 1104 -27.85 21.10 20.93
CA MET A 1104 -28.17 22.54 21.01
C MET A 1104 -29.64 22.81 20.73
#